data_AF-A0A226EWU2-F1
#
_entry.id   AF-A0A226EWU2-F1
#
_cell.length_a   1.000
_cell.length_b   1.000
_cell.length_c   1.000
_cell.angle_alpha   90.00
_cell.angle_beta   90.00
_cell.angle_gamma   90.00
#
_symmetry.space_group_name_H-M   'P 1'
#
loop_
_entity.id
_entity.type
_entity.pdbx_description
1 polymer ?
#
loop_
_entity_poly.entity_id
_entity_poly.type
_entity_poly.pdbx_seq_one_letter_code
_entity_poly.pdbx_strand_id
1 'polypeptide(L)'
;MDPILMRKFPNSLPYLQKALNLRHIRSEEDIPKTKLGILQLMKYLRSNEAILFLLEDALKISPPAFPLNVIAGHSFHVFKDLPLSRTPLLLGEPTSSDIGYLFPSILTCSVEKKLGISGKIGADRFTGEIRPGFNIESESFTDSGCVITAVREIRMFELVLNDKPALSDAFKKILLQLPVYNETDHDNVNVWVNFFENYGTHVVRSVYGGGAIEITLRSSKKCETSAITNALFNVIQFAEDLVSIKGLSSGNSTSGLVVRDGISHQLKFRGGDAKYHTTDLTKMNLDEASTLLADWKNSLQLNPTILTTEMGLVPIGEIAKKVGTRQNITAAVATATSLYFHSDLKYKPKPVNQVIQGDRDSVLPVQSNQGFTAIIQMMLNQTAESNKRFELMMTKFETDRRLQEERRANETREQRAWERHQQEFQYNMSRLEQNERRTQEAARQQKLLDMMNATAAAEQNWRAEQARQQAAINSARAAQQQRDHDLMVAIINKPQPPPSSCLRRGTLIHAGEVFKPVESLQVGDIILDHNINPTTVVGISYEFLQSQGFHGFDNETFFFTESHILAGPANNNDSGLQFYVKDKPLLLRQNPLMEFIPVQEMQYREPFQVLKLDPKNATSLGSATVQVYTDPSPHSEDELIYFLQVDNPSGTYIANGYVCRHETPPLDKWPHAMGVLFKIFYTEELAFFGDVPYTMEVMEKIDLITAEVEEALVKVDLKRLISSAGDDDGSIELPFDPEEATTVLQGVFNNPTLGAMATKLYAATSKKLSLYFDDENAQEFVGHGFIGRGQDLIFKEIHAQFVTSVRKYFDFSTE
;
A
#
# COMPACT_ATOMS: atom_id res chain seq x y z
N MET A 1 -19.83 30.63 -19.39
CA MET A 1 -19.57 29.16 -19.40
C MET A 1 -20.07 28.59 -20.71
N ASP A 2 -19.48 27.49 -21.16
CA ASP A 2 -19.96 26.73 -22.31
C ASP A 2 -21.33 26.08 -21.99
N PRO A 3 -22.38 26.33 -22.80
CA PRO A 3 -23.67 25.65 -22.66
C PRO A 3 -23.59 24.11 -22.71
N ILE A 4 -22.61 23.55 -23.43
CA ILE A 4 -22.37 22.11 -23.54
C ILE A 4 -21.93 21.54 -22.19
N LEU A 5 -21.01 22.21 -21.48
CA LEU A 5 -20.53 21.77 -20.17
C LEU A 5 -21.59 21.89 -19.08
N MET A 6 -22.41 22.95 -19.09
CA MET A 6 -23.56 23.03 -18.18
C MET A 6 -24.60 21.93 -18.43
N ARG A 7 -24.70 21.43 -19.67
CA ARG A 7 -25.54 20.26 -20.03
C ARG A 7 -24.91 18.92 -19.63
N LYS A 8 -23.59 18.76 -19.82
CA LYS A 8 -22.86 17.51 -19.50
C LYS A 8 -22.67 17.33 -17.99
N PHE A 9 -22.52 18.42 -17.23
CA PHE A 9 -22.11 18.41 -15.82
C PHE A 9 -22.81 19.46 -14.92
N PRO A 10 -24.16 19.49 -14.85
CA PRO A 10 -24.91 20.55 -14.18
C PRO A 10 -24.54 20.76 -12.69
N ASN A 11 -24.15 19.70 -11.99
CA ASN A 11 -23.91 19.73 -10.53
C ASN A 11 -22.45 20.03 -10.12
N SER A 12 -21.49 20.03 -11.06
CA SER A 12 -20.07 20.09 -10.72
C SER A 12 -19.60 21.48 -10.24
N LEU A 13 -20.14 22.57 -10.80
CA LEU A 13 -19.83 23.92 -10.31
C LEU A 13 -20.40 24.17 -8.90
N PRO A 14 -21.69 23.91 -8.61
CA PRO A 14 -22.21 24.00 -7.24
C PRO A 14 -21.47 23.10 -6.24
N TYR A 15 -21.04 21.90 -6.67
CA TYR A 15 -20.20 21.04 -5.84
C TYR A 15 -18.85 21.70 -5.51
N LEU A 16 -18.14 22.23 -6.52
CA LEU A 16 -16.84 22.88 -6.34
C LEU A 16 -16.95 24.13 -5.45
N GLN A 17 -17.95 24.99 -5.71
CA GLN A 17 -18.22 26.17 -4.88
C GLN A 17 -18.56 25.80 -3.43
N LYS A 18 -19.37 24.76 -3.20
CA LYS A 18 -19.64 24.23 -1.85
C LYS A 18 -18.38 23.65 -1.20
N ALA A 19 -17.54 22.95 -1.96
CA ALA A 19 -16.30 22.34 -1.46
C ALA A 19 -15.19 23.37 -1.12
N LEU A 20 -15.14 24.51 -1.82
CA LEU A 20 -14.25 25.63 -1.52
C LEU A 20 -14.74 26.40 -0.28
N ASN A 21 -16.02 26.79 -0.26
CA ASN A 21 -16.59 27.55 0.87
C ASN A 21 -16.62 26.74 2.20
N LEU A 22 -16.81 25.41 2.15
CA LEU A 22 -16.65 24.52 3.32
C LEU A 22 -15.22 24.45 3.86
N ARG A 23 -14.23 24.98 3.12
CA ARG A 23 -12.82 25.10 3.53
C ARG A 23 -12.44 26.57 3.74
N HIS A 24 -13.44 27.44 3.89
CA HIS A 24 -13.32 28.89 4.00
C HIS A 24 -12.69 29.60 2.79
N ILE A 25 -12.47 28.90 1.68
CA ILE A 25 -11.96 29.49 0.43
C ILE A 25 -13.13 30.19 -0.28
N ARG A 26 -13.11 31.53 -0.27
CA ARG A 26 -14.17 32.39 -0.83
C ARG A 26 -13.66 33.35 -1.89
N SER A 27 -12.35 33.58 -1.89
CA SER A 27 -11.59 34.44 -2.80
C SER A 27 -10.29 33.75 -3.22
N GLU A 28 -9.57 34.34 -4.17
CA GLU A 28 -8.23 33.89 -4.58
C GLU A 28 -7.21 34.04 -3.43
N GLU A 29 -7.40 35.02 -2.53
CA GLU A 29 -6.49 35.26 -1.42
C GLU A 29 -6.49 34.14 -0.37
N ASP A 30 -7.63 33.45 -0.22
CA ASP A 30 -7.87 32.33 0.70
C ASP A 30 -7.27 31.00 0.21
N ILE A 31 -6.83 30.91 -1.05
CA ILE A 31 -6.26 29.68 -1.61
C ILE A 31 -4.98 29.33 -0.84
N PRO A 32 -4.83 28.08 -0.32
CA PRO A 32 -3.66 27.69 0.46
C PRO A 32 -2.35 27.89 -0.31
N LYS A 33 -1.42 28.66 0.26
CA LYS A 33 -0.14 29.04 -0.38
C LYS A 33 1.02 28.10 -0.04
N THR A 34 0.77 27.10 0.81
CA THR A 34 1.75 26.07 1.21
C THR A 34 1.48 24.76 0.47
N LYS A 35 2.53 24.02 0.09
CA LYS A 35 2.40 22.72 -0.62
C LYS A 35 1.50 21.73 0.12
N LEU A 36 1.56 21.70 1.45
CA LEU A 36 0.72 20.84 2.29
C LEU A 36 -0.75 21.26 2.25
N GLY A 37 -1.06 22.56 2.33
CA GLY A 37 -2.43 23.06 2.22
C GLY A 37 -3.05 22.84 0.84
N ILE A 38 -2.25 22.95 -0.22
CA ILE A 38 -2.66 22.62 -1.60
C ILE A 38 -2.95 21.11 -1.71
N LEU A 39 -2.06 20.26 -1.21
CA LEU A 39 -2.27 18.80 -1.18
C LEU A 39 -3.52 18.40 -0.40
N GLN A 40 -3.76 19.02 0.77
CA GLN A 40 -4.98 18.82 1.55
C GLN A 40 -6.23 19.24 0.75
N LEU A 41 -6.22 20.45 0.16
CA LEU A 41 -7.33 20.92 -0.67
C LEU A 41 -7.63 19.94 -1.82
N MET A 42 -6.61 19.55 -2.59
CA MET A 42 -6.76 18.62 -3.71
C MET A 42 -7.24 17.23 -3.26
N LYS A 43 -6.76 16.70 -2.13
CA LYS A 43 -7.21 15.42 -1.56
C LYS A 43 -8.73 15.39 -1.26
N TYR A 44 -9.35 16.55 -1.04
CA TYR A 44 -10.79 16.64 -0.73
C TYR A 44 -11.68 17.16 -1.87
N LEU A 45 -11.14 17.42 -3.06
CA LEU A 45 -11.93 17.69 -4.26
C LEU A 45 -12.11 16.36 -5.01
N ARG A 46 -13.35 15.86 -5.17
CA ARG A 46 -13.59 14.69 -6.05
C ARG A 46 -13.17 15.06 -7.47
N SER A 47 -12.10 14.45 -7.97
CA SER A 47 -11.63 14.60 -9.35
C SER A 47 -12.61 13.95 -10.33
N ASN A 48 -13.50 14.75 -10.93
CA ASN A 48 -14.22 14.38 -12.15
C ASN A 48 -13.81 15.33 -13.30
N GLU A 49 -14.05 14.95 -14.56
CA GLU A 49 -13.67 15.74 -15.75
C GLU A 49 -14.05 17.22 -15.61
N ALA A 50 -15.24 17.50 -15.08
CA ALA A 50 -15.78 18.85 -14.95
C ALA A 50 -15.07 19.69 -13.88
N ILE A 51 -14.70 19.09 -12.75
CA ILE A 51 -13.96 19.76 -11.68
C ILE A 51 -12.51 19.98 -12.11
N LEU A 52 -11.91 19.01 -12.80
CA LEU A 52 -10.58 19.18 -13.41
C LEU A 52 -10.60 20.31 -14.45
N PHE A 53 -11.59 20.33 -15.37
CA PHE A 53 -11.77 21.41 -16.34
C PHE A 53 -12.03 22.77 -15.67
N LEU A 54 -12.79 22.82 -14.57
CA LEU A 54 -13.01 24.07 -13.82
C LEU A 54 -11.75 24.54 -13.08
N LEU A 55 -10.87 23.64 -12.62
CA LEU A 55 -9.56 23.99 -12.06
C LEU A 55 -8.60 24.45 -13.17
N GLU A 56 -8.65 23.82 -14.34
CA GLU A 56 -7.86 24.21 -15.52
C GLU A 56 -8.31 25.56 -16.10
N ASP A 57 -9.61 25.86 -16.14
CA ASP A 57 -10.08 27.17 -16.62
C ASP A 57 -10.00 28.28 -15.54
N ALA A 58 -10.35 28.00 -14.28
CA ALA A 58 -10.37 29.04 -13.24
C ALA A 58 -9.02 29.29 -12.56
N LEU A 59 -8.21 28.24 -12.33
CA LEU A 59 -6.90 28.35 -11.65
C LEU A 59 -5.71 28.21 -12.62
N LYS A 60 -5.96 27.93 -13.91
CA LYS A 60 -4.94 27.68 -14.94
C LYS A 60 -3.97 26.54 -14.58
N ILE A 61 -4.48 25.55 -13.82
CA ILE A 61 -3.77 24.31 -13.49
C ILE A 61 -4.10 23.28 -14.58
N SER A 62 -3.34 23.28 -15.67
CA SER A 62 -3.32 22.16 -16.62
C SER A 62 -2.37 21.05 -16.13
N PRO A 63 -2.53 19.81 -16.58
CA PRO A 63 -1.46 18.81 -16.46
C PRO A 63 -0.18 19.33 -17.13
N PRO A 64 1.02 19.02 -16.62
CA PRO A 64 2.26 19.40 -17.27
C PRO A 64 2.45 18.61 -18.58
N ALA A 65 3.12 19.21 -19.57
CA ALA A 65 3.70 18.46 -20.67
C ALA A 65 4.73 17.46 -20.14
N PHE A 66 4.82 16.27 -20.74
CA PHE A 66 5.80 15.28 -20.33
C PHE A 66 7.23 15.86 -20.40
N PRO A 67 8.04 15.81 -19.32
CA PRO A 67 9.26 16.63 -19.19
C PRO A 67 10.46 16.13 -20.00
N LEU A 68 10.30 15.02 -20.74
CA LEU A 68 11.34 14.36 -21.52
C LEU A 68 10.87 14.17 -22.96
N ASN A 69 11.82 14.06 -23.90
CA ASN A 69 11.51 13.83 -25.31
C ASN A 69 10.74 12.51 -25.50
N VAL A 70 9.45 12.60 -25.80
CA VAL A 70 8.59 11.45 -26.08
C VAL A 70 8.92 10.90 -27.46
N ILE A 71 9.71 9.82 -27.53
CA ILE A 71 10.21 9.25 -28.78
C ILE A 71 9.17 8.43 -29.56
N ALA A 72 8.03 8.10 -28.96
CA ALA A 72 6.91 7.50 -29.69
C ALA A 72 6.44 8.43 -30.82
N GLY A 73 6.11 7.87 -31.98
CA GLY A 73 5.80 8.62 -33.20
C GLY A 73 6.99 9.30 -33.89
N HIS A 74 8.20 9.25 -33.32
CA HIS A 74 9.42 9.77 -33.95
C HIS A 74 10.12 8.72 -34.82
N SER A 75 10.97 9.20 -35.72
CA SER A 75 11.84 8.37 -36.54
C SER A 75 12.92 7.66 -35.71
N PHE A 76 13.31 6.46 -36.13
CA PHE A 76 14.31 5.62 -35.45
C PHE A 76 15.36 5.06 -36.41
N HIS A 77 16.62 5.14 -36.02
CA HIS A 77 17.77 4.77 -36.84
C HIS A 77 18.46 3.50 -36.31
N VAL A 78 17.94 2.33 -36.70
CA VAL A 78 18.34 1.01 -36.17
C VAL A 78 19.87 0.79 -36.07
N PHE A 79 20.65 1.10 -37.11
CA PHE A 79 22.12 0.90 -37.10
C PHE A 79 22.91 1.83 -36.17
N LYS A 80 22.25 2.82 -35.58
CA LYS A 80 22.82 3.77 -34.60
C LYS A 80 22.15 3.62 -33.22
N ASP A 81 21.17 2.71 -33.12
CA ASP A 81 20.29 2.50 -31.98
C ASP A 81 19.72 3.80 -31.38
N LEU A 82 19.32 4.73 -32.26
CA LEU A 82 19.04 6.12 -31.89
C LEU A 82 17.66 6.61 -32.38
N PRO A 83 16.81 7.14 -31.48
CA PRO A 83 15.63 7.91 -31.88
C PRO A 83 16.06 9.30 -32.40
N LEU A 84 15.48 9.69 -33.54
CA LEU A 84 15.76 10.97 -34.20
C LEU A 84 14.75 12.03 -33.77
N SER A 85 15.19 13.29 -33.67
CA SER A 85 14.34 14.43 -33.29
C SER A 85 13.30 14.84 -34.36
N ARG A 86 13.23 14.12 -35.49
CA ARG A 86 12.20 14.32 -36.52
C ARG A 86 11.12 13.27 -36.41
N THR A 87 9.89 13.68 -36.70
CA THR A 87 8.76 12.78 -36.92
C THR A 87 8.27 12.90 -38.38
N PRO A 88 7.89 11.78 -39.02
CA PRO A 88 7.17 11.79 -40.29
C PRO A 88 5.67 12.08 -40.12
N LEU A 89 5.20 12.23 -38.89
CA LEU A 89 3.78 12.28 -38.51
C LEU A 89 3.36 13.68 -38.06
N LEU A 90 2.06 13.95 -38.08
CA LEU A 90 1.46 15.13 -37.48
C LEU A 90 1.03 14.79 -36.04
N LEU A 91 1.81 15.19 -35.05
CA LEU A 91 1.66 14.76 -33.64
C LEU A 91 0.32 15.15 -32.99
N GLY A 92 -0.39 16.12 -33.55
CA GLY A 92 -1.65 16.65 -33.02
C GLY A 92 -1.44 17.57 -31.81
N GLU A 93 -2.53 18.16 -31.32
CA GLU A 93 -2.50 18.94 -30.09
C GLU A 93 -2.27 18.03 -28.87
N PRO A 94 -1.67 18.53 -27.78
CA PRO A 94 -1.52 17.76 -26.55
C PRO A 94 -2.86 17.46 -25.88
N THR A 95 -3.00 16.24 -25.35
CA THR A 95 -4.15 15.74 -24.61
C THR A 95 -3.70 15.10 -23.29
N SER A 96 -4.53 15.22 -22.26
CA SER A 96 -4.27 14.59 -20.96
C SER A 96 -4.27 13.05 -21.05
N SER A 97 -3.56 12.42 -20.12
CA SER A 97 -3.45 10.97 -19.97
C SER A 97 -3.73 10.54 -18.53
N ASP A 98 -4.03 9.26 -18.35
CA ASP A 98 -4.34 8.64 -17.05
C ASP A 98 -3.19 8.76 -16.03
N ILE A 99 -1.95 9.00 -16.49
CA ILE A 99 -0.77 9.23 -15.63
C ILE A 99 -0.54 10.71 -15.27
N GLY A 100 -1.48 11.62 -15.60
CA GLY A 100 -1.42 13.02 -15.19
C GLY A 100 -0.48 13.92 -16.00
N TYR A 101 -0.12 13.52 -17.23
CA TYR A 101 0.71 14.29 -18.16
C TYR A 101 -0.02 14.58 -19.49
N LEU A 102 0.33 15.68 -20.16
CA LEU A 102 -0.05 15.93 -21.54
C LEU A 102 0.91 15.20 -22.51
N PHE A 103 0.33 14.41 -23.43
CA PHE A 103 1.00 13.79 -24.56
C PHE A 103 0.35 14.22 -25.89
N PRO A 104 1.06 14.24 -27.02
CA PRO A 104 0.45 14.55 -28.31
C PRO A 104 -0.64 13.52 -28.67
N SER A 105 -1.82 13.99 -29.10
CA SER A 105 -3.03 13.18 -29.37
C SER A 105 -2.90 12.09 -30.45
N ILE A 106 -1.77 12.00 -31.14
CA ILE A 106 -1.42 10.86 -31.98
C ILE A 106 -1.07 9.58 -31.18
N LEU A 107 -0.83 9.72 -29.87
CA LEU A 107 -0.49 8.65 -28.95
C LEU A 107 -1.66 8.33 -28.01
N THR A 108 -1.88 7.04 -27.77
CA THR A 108 -2.65 6.53 -26.62
C THR A 108 -1.66 6.19 -25.51
N CYS A 109 -1.97 6.58 -24.27
CA CYS A 109 -1.22 6.17 -23.08
C CYS A 109 -2.05 5.15 -22.31
N SER A 110 -1.49 3.99 -21.98
CA SER A 110 -2.12 2.95 -21.19
C SER A 110 -1.32 2.66 -19.91
N VAL A 111 -1.98 2.60 -18.76
CA VAL A 111 -1.33 2.21 -17.50
C VAL A 111 -1.06 0.71 -17.53
N GLU A 112 0.21 0.32 -17.42
CA GLU A 112 0.63 -1.09 -17.55
C GLU A 112 0.79 -1.76 -16.17
N LYS A 113 0.19 -2.94 -16.01
CA LYS A 113 0.29 -3.78 -14.80
C LYS A 113 1.15 -5.04 -14.98
N LYS A 114 2.01 -5.10 -15.99
CA LYS A 114 2.80 -6.29 -16.36
C LYS A 114 4.30 -6.08 -16.20
N LEU A 115 4.92 -6.89 -15.34
CA LEU A 115 6.37 -7.09 -15.32
C LEU A 115 6.74 -8.16 -16.38
N GLY A 116 6.59 -7.81 -17.67
CA GLY A 116 6.67 -8.76 -18.78
C GLY A 116 7.77 -8.46 -19.80
N ILE A 117 8.88 -9.20 -19.72
CA ILE A 117 9.84 -9.42 -20.83
C ILE A 117 10.16 -10.91 -20.83
N SER A 118 10.34 -11.53 -22.00
CA SER A 118 10.80 -12.93 -22.13
C SER A 118 11.96 -13.04 -23.12
N GLY A 119 13.06 -12.36 -22.81
CA GLY A 119 14.26 -12.33 -23.63
C GLY A 119 15.03 -13.66 -23.61
N LYS A 120 15.23 -14.26 -24.79
CA LYS A 120 16.24 -15.32 -24.99
C LYS A 120 17.53 -14.69 -25.50
N ILE A 121 18.54 -14.59 -24.61
CA ILE A 121 19.92 -14.37 -25.03
C ILE A 121 20.48 -15.68 -25.62
N GLY A 122 21.44 -15.56 -26.55
CA GLY A 122 22.11 -16.70 -27.16
C GLY A 122 22.77 -17.60 -26.11
N ALA A 123 22.43 -18.89 -26.13
CA ALA A 123 22.98 -19.90 -25.21
C ALA A 123 24.50 -20.12 -25.39
N ASP A 124 25.08 -19.51 -26.42
CA ASP A 124 26.49 -19.45 -26.78
C ASP A 124 27.41 -19.01 -25.63
N ARG A 125 26.91 -18.16 -24.71
CA ARG A 125 27.73 -17.48 -23.69
C ARG A 125 27.05 -17.27 -22.34
N PHE A 126 25.75 -17.03 -22.28
CA PHE A 126 25.03 -16.85 -21.01
C PHE A 126 24.32 -18.15 -20.61
N THR A 127 24.70 -18.73 -19.47
CA THR A 127 24.26 -20.07 -19.04
C THR A 127 23.14 -20.05 -17.99
N GLY A 128 22.53 -18.89 -17.72
CA GLY A 128 21.47 -18.72 -16.73
C GLY A 128 20.13 -18.34 -17.37
N GLU A 129 19.03 -18.64 -16.70
CA GLU A 129 17.71 -18.14 -17.10
C GLU A 129 17.54 -16.67 -16.72
N ILE A 130 17.07 -15.85 -17.67
CA ILE A 130 16.86 -14.42 -17.47
C ILE A 130 15.41 -14.20 -17.04
N ARG A 131 15.22 -13.67 -15.82
CA ARG A 131 13.90 -13.38 -15.26
C ARG A 131 13.18 -12.25 -16.04
N PRO A 132 11.84 -12.17 -15.99
CA PRO A 132 11.11 -11.10 -16.66
C PRO A 132 11.47 -9.68 -16.17
N GLY A 133 11.73 -8.79 -17.15
CA GLY A 133 12.09 -7.39 -16.90
C GLY A 133 13.59 -7.12 -16.70
N PHE A 134 14.44 -8.13 -16.92
CA PHE A 134 15.90 -8.00 -16.94
C PHE A 134 16.45 -8.13 -18.36
N ASN A 135 17.31 -7.21 -18.74
CA ASN A 135 17.96 -7.18 -20.05
C ASN A 135 19.48 -7.09 -19.85
N ILE A 136 20.28 -7.86 -20.58
CA ILE A 136 21.75 -7.66 -20.61
C ILE A 136 22.05 -6.81 -21.84
N GLU A 137 22.54 -5.58 -21.62
CA GLU A 137 22.87 -4.63 -22.70
C GLU A 137 24.19 -4.98 -23.39
N SER A 138 25.19 -5.43 -22.62
CA SER A 138 26.50 -5.77 -23.17
C SER A 138 27.32 -6.70 -22.27
N GLU A 139 28.16 -7.51 -22.91
CA GLU A 139 29.18 -8.32 -22.27
C GLU A 139 30.52 -8.13 -22.98
N SER A 140 31.62 -8.15 -22.20
CA SER A 140 32.97 -8.19 -22.73
C SER A 140 33.86 -9.01 -21.81
N PHE A 141 34.56 -9.99 -22.40
CA PHE A 141 35.46 -10.90 -21.72
C PHE A 141 36.84 -10.82 -22.41
N THR A 142 37.88 -10.56 -21.62
CA THR A 142 39.28 -10.56 -22.05
C THR A 142 40.11 -11.41 -21.10
N ASP A 143 41.31 -11.84 -21.50
CA ASP A 143 42.22 -12.54 -20.57
C ASP A 143 42.65 -11.68 -19.38
N SER A 144 42.51 -10.35 -19.48
CA SER A 144 42.82 -9.37 -18.45
C SER A 144 41.67 -9.01 -17.51
N GLY A 145 40.42 -9.39 -17.81
CA GLY A 145 39.25 -9.00 -17.02
C GLY A 145 37.93 -9.12 -17.79
N CYS A 146 36.83 -8.71 -17.16
CA CYS A 146 35.52 -8.71 -17.80
C CYS A 146 34.63 -7.57 -17.32
N VAL A 147 33.75 -7.12 -18.20
CA VAL A 147 32.73 -6.10 -17.94
C VAL A 147 31.39 -6.59 -18.49
N ILE A 148 30.34 -6.54 -17.67
CA ILE A 148 28.96 -6.87 -18.06
C ILE A 148 28.05 -5.75 -17.62
N THR A 149 27.15 -5.32 -18.50
CA THR A 149 26.11 -4.31 -18.19
C THR A 149 24.73 -4.93 -18.41
N ALA A 150 23.87 -4.81 -17.41
CA ALA A 150 22.47 -5.18 -17.48
C ALA A 150 21.56 -4.03 -17.02
N VAL A 151 20.32 -4.03 -17.47
CA VAL A 151 19.28 -3.08 -17.07
C VAL A 151 18.09 -3.84 -16.48
N ARG A 152 17.62 -3.37 -15.32
CA ARG A 152 16.32 -3.73 -14.74
C ARG A 152 15.35 -2.58 -14.96
N GLU A 153 14.32 -2.82 -15.78
CA GLU A 153 13.24 -1.86 -16.01
C GLU A 153 12.09 -2.05 -15.00
N ILE A 154 11.45 -0.95 -14.61
CA ILE A 154 10.16 -0.91 -13.92
C ILE A 154 9.20 -0.14 -14.83
N ARG A 155 8.29 -0.88 -15.47
CA ARG A 155 7.29 -0.33 -16.39
C ARG A 155 6.04 0.09 -15.63
N MET A 156 5.45 1.21 -16.04
CA MET A 156 4.28 1.82 -15.41
C MET A 156 3.21 2.21 -16.45
N PHE A 157 3.63 2.52 -17.67
CA PHE A 157 2.74 2.80 -18.79
C PHE A 157 3.39 2.44 -20.13
N GLU A 158 2.56 2.18 -21.14
CA GLU A 158 2.97 2.13 -22.55
C GLU A 158 2.41 3.36 -23.27
N LEU A 159 3.22 3.96 -24.15
CA LEU A 159 2.77 4.95 -25.13
C LEU A 159 2.69 4.29 -26.49
N VAL A 160 1.48 4.16 -27.04
CA VAL A 160 1.20 3.48 -28.30
C VAL A 160 0.71 4.48 -29.34
N LEU A 161 1.38 4.51 -30.49
CA LEU A 161 0.96 5.25 -31.67
C LEU A 161 -0.33 4.65 -32.23
N ASN A 162 -1.36 5.49 -32.36
CA ASN A 162 -2.68 5.11 -32.88
C ASN A 162 -2.56 4.42 -34.27
N ASP A 163 -3.53 3.61 -34.70
CA ASP A 163 -3.37 2.83 -35.96
C ASP A 163 -3.36 3.70 -37.24
N LYS A 164 -3.94 4.90 -37.18
CA LYS A 164 -4.16 5.81 -38.33
C LYS A 164 -3.57 7.22 -38.16
N PRO A 165 -2.27 7.39 -37.81
CA PRO A 165 -1.61 8.69 -37.76
C PRO A 165 -1.67 9.40 -39.11
N ALA A 166 -1.93 10.70 -39.07
CA ALA A 166 -1.72 11.58 -40.21
C ALA A 166 -0.22 11.81 -40.43
N LEU A 167 0.21 11.87 -41.69
CA LEU A 167 1.59 12.22 -42.06
C LEU A 167 1.77 13.74 -42.08
N SER A 168 2.94 14.24 -41.67
CA SER A 168 3.26 15.67 -41.79
C SER A 168 3.46 16.08 -43.25
N ASP A 169 3.02 17.28 -43.63
CA ASP A 169 3.10 17.73 -45.04
C ASP A 169 4.54 17.89 -45.54
N ALA A 170 5.48 18.19 -44.64
CA ALA A 170 6.91 18.15 -44.93
C ALA A 170 7.36 16.74 -45.35
N PHE A 171 6.95 15.69 -44.63
CA PHE A 171 7.29 14.31 -44.96
C PHE A 171 6.58 13.83 -46.24
N LYS A 172 5.30 14.16 -46.43
CA LYS A 172 4.59 13.92 -47.70
C LYS A 172 5.33 14.53 -48.89
N LYS A 173 5.77 15.79 -48.77
CA LYS A 173 6.53 16.50 -49.82
C LYS A 173 7.87 15.83 -50.12
N ILE A 174 8.62 15.40 -49.10
CA ILE A 174 9.89 14.70 -49.26
C ILE A 174 9.69 13.34 -49.95
N LEU A 175 8.70 12.54 -49.52
CA LEU A 175 8.38 11.26 -50.18
C LEU A 175 8.01 11.42 -51.66
N LEU A 176 7.34 12.52 -52.04
CA LEU A 176 7.01 12.86 -53.42
C LEU A 176 8.22 13.38 -54.24
N GLN A 177 9.35 13.68 -53.60
CA GLN A 177 10.58 14.16 -54.21
C GLN A 177 11.71 13.11 -54.27
N LEU A 178 11.52 11.92 -53.67
CA LEU A 178 12.53 10.85 -53.71
C LEU A 178 12.73 10.30 -55.13
N PRO A 179 13.97 10.23 -55.65
CA PRO A 179 14.27 9.64 -56.94
C PRO A 179 14.29 8.11 -56.88
N VAL A 180 14.18 7.44 -58.03
CA VAL A 180 14.53 6.01 -58.12
C VAL A 180 16.02 5.86 -57.80
N TYR A 181 16.37 4.89 -56.94
CA TYR A 181 17.73 4.67 -56.48
C TYR A 181 18.71 4.34 -57.63
N ASN A 182 19.90 4.96 -57.60
CA ASN A 182 20.99 4.69 -58.54
C ASN A 182 22.35 4.72 -57.80
N GLU A 183 22.98 3.55 -57.62
CA GLU A 183 24.28 3.41 -56.93
C GLU A 183 25.48 4.10 -57.61
N THR A 184 25.34 4.46 -58.89
CA THR A 184 26.40 5.10 -59.69
C THR A 184 26.39 6.63 -59.60
N ASP A 185 25.32 7.21 -59.05
CA ASP A 185 25.11 8.64 -58.91
C ASP A 185 25.26 9.02 -57.42
N HIS A 186 26.36 9.72 -57.12
CA HIS A 186 26.71 10.16 -55.77
C HIS A 186 25.60 11.01 -55.13
N ASP A 187 24.95 11.87 -55.90
CA ASP A 187 23.95 12.79 -55.38
C ASP A 187 22.60 12.08 -55.20
N ASN A 188 22.27 11.10 -56.07
CA ASN A 188 21.14 10.19 -55.85
C ASN A 188 21.31 9.36 -54.58
N VAL A 189 22.46 8.72 -54.37
CA VAL A 189 22.71 7.97 -53.14
C VAL A 189 22.71 8.89 -51.93
N ASN A 190 23.29 10.09 -52.03
CA ASN A 190 23.24 11.08 -50.95
C ASN A 190 21.80 11.54 -50.64
N VAL A 191 20.88 11.64 -51.60
CA VAL A 191 19.46 11.90 -51.31
C VAL A 191 18.86 10.77 -50.46
N TRP A 192 19.18 9.51 -50.77
CA TRP A 192 18.70 8.35 -49.99
C TRP A 192 19.38 8.21 -48.62
N VAL A 193 20.70 8.44 -48.53
CA VAL A 193 21.43 8.48 -47.25
C VAL A 193 20.89 9.63 -46.39
N ASN A 194 20.74 10.84 -46.94
CA ASN A 194 20.14 11.96 -46.21
C ASN A 194 18.69 11.67 -45.79
N PHE A 195 17.91 10.91 -46.57
CA PHE A 195 16.58 10.47 -46.15
C PHE A 195 16.64 9.59 -44.90
N PHE A 196 17.49 8.55 -44.87
CA PHE A 196 17.63 7.68 -43.70
C PHE A 196 18.34 8.35 -42.51
N GLU A 197 19.25 9.30 -42.74
CA GLU A 197 19.86 10.11 -41.67
C GLU A 197 18.85 11.07 -41.02
N ASN A 198 17.90 11.63 -41.78
CA ASN A 198 16.90 12.57 -41.26
C ASN A 198 15.62 11.88 -40.75
N TYR A 199 15.26 10.71 -41.27
CA TYR A 199 13.99 10.03 -40.97
C TYR A 199 14.12 8.57 -40.54
N GLY A 200 15.33 8.02 -40.42
CA GLY A 200 15.57 6.65 -39.98
C GLY A 200 15.04 5.60 -40.96
N THR A 201 15.23 4.33 -40.62
CA THR A 201 14.58 3.21 -41.35
C THR A 201 13.22 2.84 -40.75
N HIS A 202 12.94 3.27 -39.53
CA HIS A 202 11.75 2.92 -38.76
C HIS A 202 11.12 4.16 -38.13
N VAL A 203 9.90 3.99 -37.63
CA VAL A 203 9.20 4.92 -36.73
C VAL A 203 8.85 4.15 -35.48
N VAL A 204 9.02 4.79 -34.32
CA VAL A 204 8.66 4.19 -33.04
C VAL A 204 7.13 4.15 -32.92
N ARG A 205 6.55 2.95 -32.96
CA ARG A 205 5.11 2.71 -32.72
C ARG A 205 4.81 2.67 -31.23
N SER A 206 5.60 2.00 -30.41
CA SER A 206 5.39 2.07 -28.96
C SER A 206 6.66 2.03 -28.13
N VAL A 207 6.58 2.60 -26.93
CA VAL A 207 7.62 2.61 -25.89
C VAL A 207 6.99 2.47 -24.51
N TYR A 208 7.75 1.92 -23.58
CA TYR A 208 7.38 1.90 -22.18
C TYR A 208 7.88 3.15 -21.44
N GLY A 209 7.26 3.46 -20.31
CA GLY A 209 7.69 4.50 -19.39
C GLY A 209 7.61 4.07 -17.93
N GLY A 210 8.45 4.65 -17.09
CA GLY A 210 8.60 4.29 -15.67
C GLY A 210 10.00 4.61 -15.16
N GLY A 211 10.75 3.60 -14.72
CA GLY A 211 12.12 3.75 -14.21
C GLY A 211 13.03 2.60 -14.66
N ALA A 212 14.35 2.79 -14.54
CA ALA A 212 15.32 1.72 -14.78
C ALA A 212 16.57 1.85 -13.91
N ILE A 213 17.20 0.73 -13.60
CA ILE A 213 18.52 0.65 -12.95
C ILE A 213 19.47 -0.05 -13.92
N GLU A 214 20.48 0.67 -14.39
CA GLU A 214 21.59 0.18 -15.20
C GLU A 214 22.72 -0.26 -14.26
N ILE A 215 23.14 -1.51 -14.39
CA ILE A 215 24.02 -2.24 -13.47
C ILE A 215 25.25 -2.69 -14.27
N THR A 216 26.38 -2.03 -14.05
CA THR A 216 27.67 -2.42 -14.66
C THR A 216 28.53 -3.16 -13.65
N LEU A 217 28.91 -4.40 -13.93
CA LEU A 217 29.96 -5.12 -13.22
C LEU A 217 31.30 -5.00 -13.94
N ARG A 218 32.40 -4.89 -13.20
CA ARG A 218 33.78 -4.90 -13.73
C ARG A 218 34.69 -5.73 -12.84
N SER A 219 35.39 -6.70 -13.42
CA SER A 219 36.47 -7.45 -12.76
C SER A 219 37.83 -7.12 -13.36
N SER A 220 38.83 -6.91 -12.50
CA SER A 220 40.24 -6.71 -12.86
C SER A 220 41.04 -8.03 -12.93
N LYS A 221 40.35 -9.17 -12.87
CA LYS A 221 40.92 -10.52 -12.96
C LYS A 221 40.10 -11.35 -13.95
N LYS A 222 40.71 -12.36 -14.56
CA LYS A 222 40.00 -13.37 -15.35
C LYS A 222 38.99 -14.10 -14.44
N CYS A 223 37.70 -13.92 -14.71
CA CYS A 223 36.62 -14.60 -14.00
C CYS A 223 35.98 -15.69 -14.85
N GLU A 224 35.50 -16.74 -14.19
CA GLU A 224 34.60 -17.71 -14.80
C GLU A 224 33.23 -17.06 -15.08
N THR A 225 32.62 -17.38 -16.21
CA THR A 225 31.34 -16.79 -16.65
C THR A 225 30.22 -17.00 -15.62
N SER A 226 30.19 -18.17 -14.97
CA SER A 226 29.30 -18.51 -13.86
C SER A 226 29.45 -17.57 -12.66
N ALA A 227 30.69 -17.24 -12.28
CA ALA A 227 30.97 -16.42 -11.11
C ALA A 227 30.50 -14.96 -11.28
N ILE A 228 30.68 -14.37 -12.46
CA ILE A 228 30.18 -13.02 -12.75
C ILE A 228 28.67 -12.99 -13.06
N THR A 229 28.12 -14.05 -13.66
CA THR A 229 26.66 -14.21 -13.84
C THR A 229 25.94 -14.26 -12.49
N ASN A 230 26.48 -15.03 -11.53
CA ASN A 230 25.92 -15.08 -10.17
C ASN A 230 26.08 -13.74 -9.44
N ALA A 231 27.21 -13.05 -9.59
CA ALA A 231 27.37 -11.70 -9.05
C ALA A 231 26.37 -10.70 -9.66
N LEU A 232 26.05 -10.83 -10.96
CA LEU A 232 25.06 -10.00 -11.64
C LEU A 232 23.66 -10.24 -11.05
N PHE A 233 23.25 -11.49 -10.91
CA PHE A 233 21.96 -11.83 -10.28
C PHE A 233 21.89 -11.42 -8.81
N ASN A 234 22.98 -11.51 -8.04
CA ASN A 234 23.01 -11.02 -6.65
C ASN A 234 22.82 -9.50 -6.57
N VAL A 235 23.53 -8.72 -7.40
CA VAL A 235 23.36 -7.25 -7.45
C VAL A 235 21.97 -6.86 -7.96
N ILE A 236 21.43 -7.62 -8.92
CA ILE A 236 20.04 -7.52 -9.40
C ILE A 236 19.04 -7.72 -8.26
N GLN A 237 19.17 -8.81 -7.49
CA GLN A 237 18.25 -9.13 -6.40
C GLN A 237 18.34 -8.09 -5.28
N PHE A 238 19.55 -7.61 -4.98
CA PHE A 238 19.83 -6.53 -4.03
C PHE A 238 19.28 -5.16 -4.49
N ALA A 239 19.11 -4.95 -5.80
CA ALA A 239 18.46 -3.76 -6.36
C ALA A 239 16.93 -3.90 -6.49
N GLU A 240 16.39 -5.13 -6.43
CA GLU A 240 14.95 -5.40 -6.41
C GLU A 240 14.36 -5.42 -5.01
N ASP A 241 14.83 -6.33 -4.16
CA ASP A 241 14.24 -6.62 -2.86
C ASP A 241 15.32 -6.98 -1.81
N LEU A 242 15.55 -6.04 -0.92
CA LEU A 242 16.45 -6.19 0.22
C LEU A 242 15.80 -6.97 1.38
N VAL A 243 14.48 -7.14 1.38
CA VAL A 243 13.76 -7.92 2.41
C VAL A 243 14.08 -9.41 2.24
N SER A 244 14.05 -9.94 1.01
CA SER A 244 14.51 -11.30 0.69
C SER A 244 15.96 -11.60 1.12
N ILE A 245 16.81 -10.58 1.31
CA ILE A 245 18.23 -10.73 1.68
C ILE A 245 18.45 -10.61 3.19
N LYS A 246 17.54 -9.93 3.93
CA LYS A 246 17.61 -9.79 5.41
C LYS A 246 17.65 -11.11 6.17
N GLY A 247 17.11 -12.20 5.59
CA GLY A 247 17.15 -13.54 6.19
C GLY A 247 18.53 -14.23 6.17
N LEU A 248 19.50 -13.72 5.38
CA LEU A 248 20.78 -14.41 5.11
C LEU A 248 22.01 -13.80 5.80
N SER A 249 21.88 -12.64 6.46
CA SER A 249 23.02 -11.87 7.00
C SER A 249 22.94 -11.64 8.52
N SER A 250 23.73 -12.39 9.29
CA SER A 250 23.90 -12.17 10.74
C SER A 250 24.98 -11.13 11.09
N GLY A 251 25.25 -10.16 10.21
CA GLY A 251 26.32 -9.17 10.40
C GLY A 251 26.17 -7.89 9.57
N ASN A 252 26.72 -6.81 10.11
CA ASN A 252 26.48 -5.41 9.69
C ASN A 252 27.21 -4.96 8.40
N SER A 253 27.46 -5.85 7.43
CA SER A 253 28.15 -5.50 6.18
C SER A 253 27.45 -6.07 4.95
N THR A 254 26.84 -5.16 4.17
CA THR A 254 26.19 -5.45 2.88
C THR A 254 27.17 -5.89 1.80
N SER A 255 28.43 -5.42 1.86
CA SER A 255 29.45 -5.66 0.83
C SER A 255 29.72 -7.15 0.62
N GLY A 256 29.77 -7.95 1.70
CA GLY A 256 30.12 -9.37 1.65
C GLY A 256 29.06 -10.32 1.06
N LEU A 257 27.78 -9.91 1.01
CA LEU A 257 26.71 -10.72 0.39
C LEU A 257 26.60 -10.48 -1.12
N VAL A 258 26.94 -9.27 -1.58
CA VAL A 258 26.55 -8.79 -2.90
C VAL A 258 27.65 -8.95 -3.94
N VAL A 259 28.92 -8.71 -3.58
CA VAL A 259 30.06 -8.71 -4.52
C VAL A 259 31.28 -9.42 -3.92
N ARG A 260 31.86 -10.37 -4.66
CA ARG A 260 33.08 -11.09 -4.26
C ARG A 260 34.35 -10.27 -4.51
N ASP A 261 35.40 -10.53 -3.71
CA ASP A 261 36.72 -9.90 -3.82
C ASP A 261 37.27 -9.83 -5.27
N GLY A 262 37.50 -8.61 -5.75
CA GLY A 262 38.06 -8.32 -7.07
C GLY A 262 37.03 -8.04 -8.17
N ILE A 263 35.73 -8.23 -7.89
CA ILE A 263 34.65 -7.67 -8.70
C ILE A 263 34.26 -6.31 -8.10
N SER A 264 33.93 -5.35 -8.97
CA SER A 264 33.36 -4.06 -8.62
C SER A 264 32.03 -3.89 -9.37
N HIS A 265 31.12 -3.09 -8.80
CA HIS A 265 29.84 -2.77 -9.43
C HIS A 265 29.64 -1.25 -9.49
N GLN A 266 28.83 -0.81 -10.44
CA GLN A 266 28.35 0.56 -10.57
C GLN A 266 26.88 0.53 -10.94
N LEU A 267 26.08 1.33 -10.24
CA LEU A 267 24.66 1.55 -10.51
C LEU A 267 24.47 2.90 -11.21
N LYS A 268 23.46 2.99 -12.06
CA LYS A 268 23.04 4.21 -12.75
C LYS A 268 21.53 4.18 -12.92
N PHE A 269 20.84 5.05 -12.20
CA PHE A 269 19.39 5.14 -12.19
C PHE A 269 18.89 6.00 -13.35
N ARG A 270 17.73 5.65 -13.91
CA ARG A 270 17.01 6.42 -14.93
C ARG A 270 15.55 6.57 -14.49
N GLY A 271 15.02 7.79 -14.54
CA GLY A 271 13.74 8.13 -13.91
C GLY A 271 13.82 8.19 -12.37
N GLY A 272 12.73 8.62 -11.76
CA GLY A 272 12.64 8.90 -10.33
C GLY A 272 13.32 10.21 -9.93
N ASP A 273 13.13 10.62 -8.69
CA ASP A 273 13.78 11.80 -8.13
C ASP A 273 15.28 11.53 -7.94
N ALA A 274 16.11 12.40 -8.52
CA ALA A 274 17.57 12.27 -8.53
C ALA A 274 18.20 12.24 -7.13
N LYS A 275 17.52 12.73 -6.08
CA LYS A 275 18.00 12.60 -4.69
C LYS A 275 18.14 11.15 -4.20
N TYR A 276 17.45 10.21 -4.86
CA TYR A 276 17.51 8.77 -4.56
C TYR A 276 18.41 7.99 -5.51
N HIS A 277 19.16 8.66 -6.39
CA HIS A 277 20.12 7.99 -7.27
C HIS A 277 21.43 7.75 -6.50
N THR A 278 21.91 6.50 -6.51
CA THR A 278 23.25 6.14 -6.02
C THR A 278 24.06 5.42 -7.10
N THR A 279 25.39 5.44 -6.98
CA THR A 279 26.29 4.63 -7.82
C THR A 279 26.66 3.30 -7.19
N ASP A 280 26.36 3.10 -5.91
CA ASP A 280 26.75 1.93 -5.11
C ASP A 280 25.84 1.82 -3.88
N LEU A 281 25.11 0.70 -3.74
CA LEU A 281 24.26 0.42 -2.59
C LEU A 281 25.00 -0.30 -1.45
N THR A 282 26.17 -0.90 -1.72
CA THR A 282 26.98 -1.64 -0.74
C THR A 282 27.80 -0.75 0.20
N LYS A 283 27.81 0.57 -0.05
CA LYS A 283 28.31 1.61 0.86
C LYS A 283 27.30 2.00 1.95
N MET A 284 26.04 1.60 1.81
CA MET A 284 24.94 1.91 2.74
C MET A 284 24.67 0.69 3.63
N ASN A 285 24.05 0.92 4.78
CA ASN A 285 23.49 -0.19 5.55
C ASN A 285 22.20 -0.73 4.87
N LEU A 286 21.77 -1.92 5.30
CA LEU A 286 20.71 -2.68 4.64
C LEU A 286 19.33 -1.99 4.72
N ASP A 287 19.09 -1.18 5.75
CA ASP A 287 17.84 -0.42 5.93
C ASP A 287 17.84 0.89 5.14
N GLU A 288 18.96 1.61 5.12
CA GLU A 288 19.18 2.80 4.29
C GLU A 288 19.00 2.49 2.81
N ALA A 289 19.65 1.42 2.32
CA ALA A 289 19.51 0.95 0.95
C ALA A 289 18.05 0.56 0.61
N SER A 290 17.35 -0.07 1.56
CA SER A 290 15.95 -0.50 1.39
C SER A 290 14.99 0.68 1.33
N THR A 291 15.20 1.69 2.17
CA THR A 291 14.40 2.92 2.17
C THR A 291 14.65 3.71 0.90
N LEU A 292 15.90 3.90 0.50
CA LEU A 292 16.28 4.64 -0.70
C LEU A 292 15.71 4.02 -1.99
N LEU A 293 15.71 2.69 -2.11
CA LEU A 293 15.10 2.01 -3.25
C LEU A 293 13.57 2.07 -3.24
N ALA A 294 12.93 1.96 -2.08
CA ALA A 294 11.47 2.12 -1.96
C ALA A 294 11.03 3.54 -2.33
N ASP A 295 11.72 4.55 -1.80
CA ASP A 295 11.49 5.96 -2.11
C ASP A 295 11.75 6.28 -3.59
N TRP A 296 12.81 5.74 -4.19
CA TRP A 296 13.05 5.86 -5.64
C TRP A 296 11.88 5.29 -6.44
N LYS A 297 11.44 4.06 -6.16
CA LYS A 297 10.29 3.41 -6.82
C LYS A 297 9.02 4.24 -6.68
N ASN A 298 8.72 4.75 -5.48
CA ASN A 298 7.58 5.63 -5.24
C ASN A 298 7.68 6.93 -6.05
N SER A 299 8.87 7.50 -6.19
CA SER A 299 9.09 8.73 -6.97
C SER A 299 8.92 8.57 -8.49
N LEU A 300 8.88 7.33 -9.01
CA LEU A 300 8.63 7.06 -10.43
C LEU A 300 7.24 7.52 -10.89
N GLN A 301 6.25 7.59 -9.98
CA GLN A 301 4.92 8.12 -10.30
C GLN A 301 4.95 9.61 -10.70
N LEU A 302 5.94 10.37 -10.20
CA LEU A 302 6.04 11.82 -10.38
C LEU A 302 7.22 12.25 -11.28
N ASN A 303 8.17 11.35 -11.55
CA ASN A 303 9.34 11.62 -12.38
C ASN A 303 9.69 10.42 -13.31
N PRO A 304 8.73 9.87 -14.08
CA PRO A 304 9.03 8.73 -14.96
C PRO A 304 9.96 9.12 -16.12
N THR A 305 10.79 8.18 -16.56
CA THR A 305 11.53 8.25 -17.83
C THR A 305 10.83 7.44 -18.91
N ILE A 306 11.06 7.79 -20.17
CA ILE A 306 10.87 6.85 -21.29
C ILE A 306 11.96 5.77 -21.20
N LEU A 307 11.57 4.54 -21.53
CA LEU A 307 12.42 3.35 -21.57
C LEU A 307 12.70 2.97 -23.03
N THR A 308 13.91 2.47 -23.31
CA THR A 308 14.40 2.26 -24.68
C THR A 308 14.81 0.83 -24.98
N THR A 309 14.79 -0.10 -24.02
CA THR A 309 15.32 -1.46 -24.24
C THR A 309 14.35 -2.34 -25.03
N GLU A 310 13.04 -2.11 -24.92
CA GLU A 310 12.05 -2.63 -25.87
C GLU A 310 11.23 -1.50 -26.46
N MET A 311 11.28 -1.36 -27.79
CA MET A 311 10.52 -0.38 -28.55
C MET A 311 9.79 -1.09 -29.69
N GLY A 312 8.48 -0.93 -29.79
CA GLY A 312 7.72 -1.38 -30.95
C GLY A 312 8.09 -0.53 -32.16
N LEU A 313 8.81 -1.09 -33.13
CA LEU A 313 9.24 -0.37 -34.35
C LEU A 313 8.39 -0.75 -35.57
N VAL A 314 8.04 0.24 -36.40
CA VAL A 314 7.37 0.04 -37.69
C VAL A 314 8.26 0.56 -38.83
N PRO A 315 8.52 -0.23 -39.90
CA PRO A 315 9.35 0.22 -41.02
C PRO A 315 8.80 1.49 -41.69
N ILE A 316 9.67 2.45 -42.03
CA ILE A 316 9.24 3.73 -42.60
C ILE A 316 8.56 3.58 -43.97
N GLY A 317 8.87 2.52 -44.71
CA GLY A 317 8.16 2.13 -45.92
C GLY A 317 6.67 1.82 -45.69
N GLU A 318 6.28 1.34 -44.51
CA GLU A 318 4.87 1.11 -44.15
C GLU A 318 4.14 2.41 -43.84
N ILE A 319 4.82 3.33 -43.16
CA ILE A 319 4.33 4.69 -42.91
C ILE A 319 4.13 5.44 -44.24
N ALA A 320 5.06 5.28 -45.19
CA ALA A 320 4.98 5.86 -46.53
C ALA A 320 3.79 5.35 -47.38
N LYS A 321 3.26 4.14 -47.14
CA LYS A 321 2.06 3.60 -47.84
C LYS A 321 0.86 4.56 -47.71
N LYS A 322 0.79 5.32 -46.62
CA LYS A 322 -0.35 6.21 -46.28
C LYS A 322 -0.42 7.51 -47.12
N VAL A 323 0.54 7.78 -48.01
CA VAL A 323 0.50 8.95 -48.93
C VAL A 323 -0.43 8.74 -50.14
N GLY A 324 -0.73 7.49 -50.51
CA GLY A 324 -1.62 7.16 -51.63
C GLY A 324 -0.97 6.32 -52.74
N THR A 325 -1.78 5.85 -53.69
CA THR A 325 -1.50 4.72 -54.59
C THR A 325 -0.54 4.97 -55.75
N ARG A 326 0.50 5.81 -55.59
CA ARG A 326 1.70 5.76 -56.44
C ARG A 326 2.57 4.57 -56.01
N GLN A 327 2.21 3.38 -56.51
CA GLN A 327 2.79 2.08 -56.15
C GLN A 327 4.34 2.06 -56.09
N ASN A 328 5.00 2.84 -56.94
CA ASN A 328 6.47 2.91 -57.00
C ASN A 328 7.13 3.54 -55.76
N ILE A 329 6.49 4.43 -55.00
CA ILE A 329 7.16 5.14 -53.88
C ILE A 329 7.38 4.17 -52.70
N THR A 330 6.36 3.40 -52.34
CA THR A 330 6.50 2.35 -51.31
C THR A 330 7.56 1.32 -51.70
N ALA A 331 7.56 0.89 -52.96
CA ALA A 331 8.56 -0.05 -53.47
C ALA A 331 9.98 0.54 -53.43
N ALA A 332 10.17 1.78 -53.87
CA ALA A 332 11.47 2.45 -53.82
C ALA A 332 12.00 2.60 -52.39
N VAL A 333 11.17 3.04 -51.43
CA VAL A 333 11.56 3.14 -50.02
C VAL A 333 11.89 1.76 -49.44
N ALA A 334 11.13 0.72 -49.76
CA ALA A 334 11.41 -0.65 -49.30
C ALA A 334 12.73 -1.20 -49.88
N THR A 335 12.98 -1.02 -51.18
CA THR A 335 14.22 -1.43 -51.84
C THR A 335 15.43 -0.67 -51.29
N ALA A 336 15.34 0.66 -51.15
CA ALA A 336 16.40 1.46 -50.56
C ALA A 336 16.66 1.09 -49.08
N THR A 337 15.62 0.79 -48.30
CA THR A 337 15.75 0.31 -46.92
C THR A 337 16.48 -1.03 -46.89
N SER A 338 16.13 -1.97 -47.77
CA SER A 338 16.81 -3.27 -47.90
C SER A 338 18.30 -3.10 -48.26
N LEU A 339 18.61 -2.26 -49.26
CA LEU A 339 19.99 -1.95 -49.64
C LEU A 339 20.77 -1.32 -48.47
N TYR A 340 20.13 -0.48 -47.65
CA TYR A 340 20.76 0.12 -46.47
C TYR A 340 21.03 -0.94 -45.39
N PHE A 341 20.12 -1.90 -45.16
CA PHE A 341 20.33 -3.06 -44.28
C PHE A 341 21.50 -3.95 -44.72
N HIS A 342 21.63 -4.23 -46.03
CA HIS A 342 22.76 -5.01 -46.55
C HIS A 342 24.07 -4.20 -46.66
N SER A 343 24.06 -2.93 -46.22
CA SER A 343 25.18 -2.00 -46.38
C SER A 343 25.61 -1.76 -47.84
N ASP A 344 24.69 -1.99 -48.79
CA ASP A 344 24.82 -1.80 -50.24
C ASP A 344 24.28 -0.45 -50.73
N LEU A 345 23.51 0.28 -49.90
CA LEU A 345 23.14 1.68 -50.14
C LEU A 345 24.32 2.61 -49.90
N LYS A 346 25.39 2.40 -50.68
CA LYS A 346 26.59 3.21 -50.74
C LYS A 346 26.76 3.68 -52.17
N TYR A 347 27.19 4.92 -52.34
CA TYR A 347 27.87 5.29 -53.56
C TYR A 347 29.04 4.32 -53.72
N LYS A 348 29.27 3.82 -54.95
CA LYS A 348 30.41 2.97 -55.27
C LYS A 348 31.49 3.84 -55.95
N PRO A 349 32.26 4.63 -55.16
CA PRO A 349 33.29 5.50 -55.71
C PRO A 349 34.40 4.68 -56.38
N LYS A 350 35.11 5.31 -57.32
CA LYS A 350 36.47 4.89 -57.63
C LYS A 350 37.37 5.30 -56.45
N PRO A 351 38.15 4.40 -55.84
CA PRO A 351 38.60 4.54 -54.44
C PRO A 351 39.85 5.41 -54.23
N VAL A 352 39.89 6.16 -53.11
CA VAL A 352 41.06 6.86 -52.51
C VAL A 352 40.93 6.86 -50.96
N ASN A 353 42.03 7.07 -50.20
CA ASN A 353 42.22 6.68 -48.77
C ASN A 353 42.18 7.83 -47.69
N GLN A 354 42.48 7.48 -46.43
CA GLN A 354 42.19 8.15 -45.13
C GLN A 354 43.35 8.99 -44.47
N VAL A 355 43.11 9.67 -43.32
CA VAL A 355 44.12 10.22 -42.33
C VAL A 355 43.51 10.46 -40.91
N ILE A 356 44.29 10.77 -39.83
CA ILE A 356 43.88 10.54 -38.40
C ILE A 356 44.58 11.40 -37.26
N GLN A 357 43.97 11.47 -36.05
CA GLN A 357 44.51 11.70 -34.64
C GLN A 357 44.90 13.10 -34.03
N GLY A 358 44.81 13.23 -32.67
CA GLY A 358 45.31 14.33 -31.78
C GLY A 358 44.93 14.17 -30.27
N ASP A 359 45.47 14.98 -29.32
CA ASP A 359 45.82 14.49 -27.94
C ASP A 359 46.05 15.50 -26.73
N ARG A 360 46.04 14.98 -25.47
CA ARG A 360 46.72 15.35 -24.14
C ARG A 360 46.50 16.59 -23.18
N ASP A 361 46.16 16.28 -21.90
CA ASP A 361 46.76 16.50 -20.51
C ASP A 361 47.38 17.81 -19.86
N SER A 362 47.12 18.12 -18.54
CA SER A 362 47.96 18.94 -17.54
C SER A 362 47.35 19.22 -16.10
N VAL A 363 48.11 19.49 -14.98
CA VAL A 363 47.61 19.71 -13.53
C VAL A 363 48.66 20.18 -12.41
N LEU A 364 48.25 20.67 -11.17
CA LEU A 364 48.91 20.72 -9.77
C LEU A 364 49.21 22.11 -8.96
N PRO A 365 49.86 22.26 -7.73
CA PRO A 365 49.26 22.34 -6.31
C PRO A 365 49.93 23.18 -5.08
N VAL A 366 49.59 22.89 -3.76
CA VAL A 366 50.15 23.16 -2.32
C VAL A 366 50.01 24.55 -1.55
N GLN A 367 50.21 24.85 -0.20
CA GLN A 367 50.77 24.35 1.15
C GLN A 367 50.12 25.15 2.41
N SER A 368 50.39 25.28 3.77
CA SER A 368 51.25 24.89 5.01
C SER A 368 50.55 25.40 6.37
N ASN A 369 50.90 25.58 7.71
CA ASN A 369 51.89 25.40 8.89
C ASN A 369 51.23 26.01 10.25
N GLN A 370 51.65 26.22 11.56
CA GLN A 370 52.41 25.74 12.82
C GLN A 370 52.03 26.67 14.09
N GLY A 371 52.31 26.71 15.45
CA GLY A 371 53.04 26.13 16.67
C GLY A 371 52.73 27.01 17.99
N PHE A 372 53.17 27.01 19.31
CA PHE A 372 53.95 26.26 20.39
C PHE A 372 53.80 26.89 21.88
N THR A 373 54.32 26.34 23.06
CA THR A 373 54.14 26.81 24.54
C THR A 373 55.33 26.48 25.57
N ALA A 374 55.48 26.56 26.96
CA ALA A 374 54.85 26.99 28.29
C ALA A 374 55.87 26.99 29.57
N ILE A 375 55.59 27.51 30.83
CA ILE A 375 56.50 27.44 32.09
C ILE A 375 55.92 27.83 33.55
N ILE A 376 56.56 27.54 34.77
CA ILE A 376 56.13 27.91 36.21
C ILE A 376 57.20 27.72 37.42
N GLN A 377 56.99 28.15 38.74
CA GLN A 377 57.46 27.58 40.12
C GLN A 377 57.83 28.53 41.36
N MET A 378 57.86 28.07 42.66
CA MET A 378 58.40 28.75 43.94
C MET A 378 58.79 27.82 45.20
N MET A 379 59.29 28.34 46.39
CA MET A 379 59.78 27.57 47.63
C MET A 379 59.83 28.26 49.08
N LEU A 380 60.54 27.73 50.14
CA LEU A 380 60.37 27.88 51.66
C LEU A 380 61.70 27.82 52.55
N ASN A 381 61.77 28.18 53.89
CA ASN A 381 62.88 27.76 54.85
C ASN A 381 62.78 27.96 56.43
N GLN A 382 63.84 27.65 57.24
CA GLN A 382 63.83 27.16 58.68
C GLN A 382 64.73 27.85 59.79
N THR A 383 65.07 27.15 60.93
CA THR A 383 65.43 27.66 62.30
C THR A 383 66.79 27.21 62.92
N ALA A 384 67.38 27.97 63.89
CA ALA A 384 68.20 27.43 65.02
C ALA A 384 68.63 28.45 66.12
N GLU A 385 68.09 28.41 67.36
CA GLU A 385 68.63 29.19 68.52
C GLU A 385 68.29 28.56 69.90
N SER A 386 68.66 27.29 70.14
CA SER A 386 68.12 26.52 71.28
C SER A 386 68.83 26.73 72.63
N ASN A 387 70.16 26.76 72.67
CA ASN A 387 70.91 26.32 73.86
C ASN A 387 71.03 27.35 75.00
N LYS A 388 70.71 28.64 74.79
CA LYS A 388 70.66 29.63 75.89
C LYS A 388 69.43 29.49 76.81
N ARG A 389 68.46 28.65 76.46
CA ARG A 389 67.19 28.51 77.21
C ARG A 389 67.29 27.72 78.52
N PHE A 390 68.39 27.01 78.76
CA PHE A 390 68.45 26.02 79.85
C PHE A 390 68.71 26.62 81.24
N GLU A 391 69.69 27.53 81.39
CA GLU A 391 70.00 28.12 82.71
C GLU A 391 68.84 28.98 83.24
N LEU A 392 68.14 29.70 82.35
CA LEU A 392 66.97 30.52 82.65
C LEU A 392 65.74 29.67 83.07
N MET A 393 65.78 28.36 82.87
CA MET A 393 64.70 27.44 83.25
C MET A 393 64.66 27.15 84.75
N MET A 394 65.82 27.09 85.43
CA MET A 394 65.90 26.70 86.84
C MET A 394 65.33 27.76 87.78
N THR A 395 65.69 29.03 87.61
CA THR A 395 65.14 30.14 88.41
C THR A 395 63.65 30.35 88.15
N LYS A 396 63.19 30.09 86.91
CA LYS A 396 61.76 30.10 86.57
C LYS A 396 60.97 29.04 87.34
N PHE A 397 61.56 27.87 87.59
CA PHE A 397 60.90 26.71 88.20
C PHE A 397 60.37 26.98 89.63
N GLU A 398 61.12 27.73 90.44
CA GLU A 398 60.69 28.09 91.81
C GLU A 398 59.54 29.10 91.82
N THR A 399 59.60 30.11 90.93
CA THR A 399 58.48 31.05 90.73
C THR A 399 57.24 30.36 90.16
N ASP A 400 57.41 29.44 89.20
CA ASP A 400 56.32 28.64 88.64
C ASP A 400 55.66 27.76 89.72
N ARG A 401 56.39 27.29 90.74
CA ARG A 401 55.82 26.44 91.80
C ARG A 401 54.80 27.16 92.67
N ARG A 402 55.10 28.38 93.15
CA ARG A 402 54.12 29.19 93.89
C ARG A 402 52.93 29.58 93.01
N LEU A 403 53.21 29.93 91.75
CA LEU A 403 52.18 30.25 90.76
C LEU A 403 51.39 29.02 90.28
N GLN A 404 51.83 27.79 90.60
CA GLN A 404 51.07 26.55 90.43
C GLN A 404 50.14 26.29 91.59
N GLU A 405 50.59 26.49 92.83
CA GLU A 405 49.76 26.30 94.04
C GLU A 405 48.55 27.25 94.01
N GLU A 406 48.76 28.51 93.62
CA GLU A 406 47.71 29.52 93.46
C GLU A 406 46.80 29.22 92.24
N ARG A 407 47.37 28.75 91.11
CA ARG A 407 46.56 28.30 89.96
C ARG A 407 45.65 27.13 90.29
N ARG A 408 46.16 26.06 90.94
CA ARG A 408 45.34 24.91 91.37
C ARG A 408 44.18 25.35 92.27
N ALA A 409 44.41 26.32 93.15
CA ALA A 409 43.36 26.87 94.02
C ALA A 409 42.26 27.62 93.24
N ASN A 410 42.62 28.31 92.14
CA ASN A 410 41.67 29.02 91.29
C ASN A 410 40.98 28.08 90.28
N GLU A 411 41.72 27.19 89.64
CA GLU A 411 41.23 26.09 88.79
C GLU A 411 40.16 25.26 89.52
N THR A 412 40.38 24.92 90.80
CA THR A 412 39.38 24.20 91.62
C THR A 412 38.08 25.00 91.85
N ARG A 413 38.13 26.35 91.81
CA ARG A 413 36.93 27.21 91.91
C ARG A 413 36.20 27.29 90.56
N GLU A 414 36.96 27.47 89.49
CA GLU A 414 36.44 27.53 88.12
C GLU A 414 35.81 26.20 87.69
N GLN A 415 36.43 25.07 88.02
CA GLN A 415 35.89 23.73 87.77
C GLN A 415 34.52 23.53 88.44
N ARG A 416 34.36 23.93 89.71
CA ARG A 416 33.07 23.90 90.44
C ARG A 416 32.05 24.95 89.96
N ALA A 417 32.46 25.95 89.18
CA ALA A 417 31.53 26.84 88.48
C ALA A 417 31.08 26.21 87.16
N TRP A 418 32.03 25.65 86.40
CA TRP A 418 31.81 24.96 85.14
C TRP A 418 30.93 23.71 85.28
N GLU A 419 31.12 22.91 86.33
CA GLU A 419 30.28 21.73 86.65
C GLU A 419 28.81 22.11 86.88
N ARG A 420 28.55 23.23 87.59
CA ARG A 420 27.19 23.73 87.79
C ARG A 420 26.58 24.25 86.50
N HIS A 421 27.35 24.98 85.69
CA HIS A 421 26.92 25.46 84.38
C HIS A 421 26.65 24.29 83.39
N GLN A 422 27.43 23.21 83.47
CA GLN A 422 27.18 21.96 82.71
C GLN A 422 25.85 21.32 83.12
N GLN A 423 25.59 21.15 84.41
CA GLN A 423 24.33 20.58 84.91
C GLN A 423 23.12 21.43 84.52
N GLU A 424 23.22 22.76 84.64
CA GLU A 424 22.15 23.68 84.26
C GLU A 424 21.92 23.71 82.74
N PHE A 425 22.98 23.60 81.93
CA PHE A 425 22.88 23.47 80.47
C PHE A 425 22.20 22.15 80.07
N GLN A 426 22.62 21.02 80.65
CA GLN A 426 22.02 19.70 80.37
C GLN A 426 20.54 19.64 80.78
N TYR A 427 20.18 20.23 81.92
CA TYR A 427 18.78 20.34 82.36
C TYR A 427 17.92 21.16 81.38
N ASN A 428 18.43 22.32 80.94
CA ASN A 428 17.71 23.16 79.97
C ASN A 428 17.58 22.51 78.59
N MET A 429 18.61 21.81 78.11
CA MET A 429 18.57 21.04 76.85
C MET A 429 17.52 19.92 76.91
N SER A 430 17.50 19.12 77.98
CA SER A 430 16.50 18.04 78.12
C SER A 430 15.06 18.58 78.16
N ARG A 431 14.84 19.76 78.77
CA ARG A 431 13.54 20.44 78.77
C ARG A 431 13.14 20.97 77.39
N LEU A 432 14.10 21.41 76.57
CA LEU A 432 13.86 21.81 75.17
C LEU A 432 13.46 20.60 74.33
N GLU A 433 14.22 19.50 74.37
CA GLU A 433 13.88 18.27 73.62
C GLU A 433 12.49 17.72 73.98
N GLN A 434 12.10 17.74 75.26
CA GLN A 434 10.76 17.30 75.66
C GLN A 434 9.65 18.19 75.09
N ASN A 435 9.88 19.50 74.97
CA ASN A 435 8.90 20.40 74.37
C ASN A 435 8.82 20.22 72.85
N GLU A 436 9.96 20.06 72.17
CA GLU A 436 9.99 19.80 70.72
C GLU A 436 9.30 18.48 70.36
N ARG A 437 9.53 17.40 71.12
CA ARG A 437 8.82 16.12 70.88
C ARG A 437 7.31 16.28 70.99
N ARG A 438 6.82 16.97 72.03
CA ARG A 438 5.37 17.24 72.21
C ARG A 438 4.79 18.07 71.07
N THR A 439 5.51 19.09 70.56
CA THR A 439 5.02 19.88 69.42
C THR A 439 5.03 19.09 68.11
N GLN A 440 6.03 18.23 67.89
CA GLN A 440 6.08 17.35 66.73
C GLN A 440 5.00 16.26 66.74
N GLU A 441 4.69 15.69 67.91
CA GLU A 441 3.61 14.71 68.08
C GLU A 441 2.24 15.35 67.88
N ALA A 442 1.99 16.53 68.46
CA ALA A 442 0.77 17.29 68.22
C ALA A 442 0.59 17.68 66.75
N ALA A 443 1.67 18.14 66.08
CA ALA A 443 1.64 18.46 64.66
C ALA A 443 1.38 17.23 63.77
N ARG A 444 1.90 16.05 64.14
CA ARG A 444 1.58 14.78 63.47
C ARG A 444 0.12 14.38 63.65
N GLN A 445 -0.43 14.51 64.85
CA GLN A 445 -1.83 14.19 65.12
C GLN A 445 -2.78 15.12 64.35
N GLN A 446 -2.52 16.43 64.35
CA GLN A 446 -3.31 17.40 63.57
C GLN A 446 -3.25 17.07 62.08
N LYS A 447 -2.05 16.86 61.52
CA LYS A 447 -1.88 16.55 60.09
C LYS A 447 -2.55 15.24 59.67
N LEU A 448 -2.68 14.26 60.57
CA LEU A 448 -3.44 13.03 60.32
C LEU A 448 -4.95 13.31 60.29
N LEU A 449 -5.46 14.14 61.22
CA LEU A 449 -6.86 14.57 61.24
C LEU A 449 -7.23 15.34 59.98
N ASP A 450 -6.39 16.30 59.58
CA ASP A 450 -6.58 17.11 58.37
C ASP A 450 -6.60 16.23 57.10
N MET A 451 -5.75 15.20 57.05
CA MET A 451 -5.70 14.24 55.95
C MET A 451 -6.99 13.40 55.88
N MET A 452 -7.50 12.90 57.01
CA MET A 452 -8.77 12.15 57.05
C MET A 452 -9.97 13.01 56.65
N ASN A 453 -10.01 14.27 57.08
CA ASN A 453 -11.05 15.21 56.68
C ASN A 453 -10.98 15.53 55.18
N ALA A 454 -9.77 15.67 54.62
CA ALA A 454 -9.57 15.89 53.19
C ALA A 454 -10.00 14.69 52.33
N THR A 455 -9.71 13.44 52.75
CA THR A 455 -10.17 12.25 52.02
C THR A 455 -11.69 12.08 52.08
N ALA A 456 -12.32 12.33 53.23
CA ALA A 456 -13.79 12.29 53.35
C ALA A 456 -14.48 13.36 52.46
N ALA A 457 -13.92 14.57 52.40
CA ALA A 457 -14.43 15.62 51.51
C ALA A 457 -14.22 15.28 50.03
N ALA A 458 -13.08 14.68 49.66
CA ALA A 458 -12.83 14.22 48.30
C ALA A 458 -13.81 13.12 47.86
N GLU A 459 -14.10 12.14 48.73
CA GLU A 459 -15.04 11.05 48.47
C GLU A 459 -16.50 11.56 48.33
N GLN A 460 -16.91 12.54 49.14
CA GLN A 460 -18.21 13.20 48.99
C GLN A 460 -18.32 13.98 47.67
N ASN A 461 -17.28 14.73 47.31
CA ASN A 461 -17.24 15.45 46.03
C ASN A 461 -17.26 14.47 44.84
N TRP A 462 -16.53 13.35 44.90
CA TRP A 462 -16.55 12.31 43.87
C TRP A 462 -17.95 11.71 43.66
N ARG A 463 -18.65 11.34 44.75
CA ARG A 463 -20.03 10.85 44.68
C ARG A 463 -21.01 11.88 44.13
N ALA A 464 -20.86 13.15 44.52
CA ALA A 464 -21.68 14.24 43.99
C ALA A 464 -21.44 14.48 42.50
N GLU A 465 -20.20 14.31 42.03
CA GLU A 465 -19.86 14.48 40.62
C GLU A 465 -20.30 13.28 39.76
N GLN A 466 -20.18 12.04 40.23
CA GLN A 466 -20.78 10.88 39.55
C GLN A 466 -22.31 11.02 39.43
N ALA A 467 -23.00 11.51 40.47
CA ALA A 467 -24.44 11.77 40.39
C ALA A 467 -24.80 12.85 39.36
N ARG A 468 -23.95 13.88 39.19
CA ARG A 468 -24.10 14.89 38.14
C ARG A 468 -23.82 14.32 36.75
N GLN A 469 -22.78 13.50 36.60
CA GLN A 469 -22.45 12.83 35.34
C GLN A 469 -23.59 11.92 34.89
N GLN A 470 -24.19 11.13 35.79
CA GLN A 470 -25.34 10.28 35.44
C GLN A 470 -26.58 11.11 35.03
N ALA A 471 -26.83 12.24 35.70
CA ALA A 471 -27.89 13.17 35.31
C ALA A 471 -27.61 13.83 33.96
N ALA A 472 -26.35 14.22 33.70
CA ALA A 472 -25.90 14.76 32.42
C ALA A 472 -26.07 13.74 31.29
N ILE A 473 -25.63 12.49 31.48
CA ILE A 473 -25.80 11.38 30.52
C ILE A 473 -27.27 11.18 30.17
N ASN A 474 -28.17 11.12 31.16
CA ASN A 474 -29.60 10.97 30.91
C ASN A 474 -30.19 12.16 30.11
N SER A 475 -29.77 13.40 30.43
CA SER A 475 -30.17 14.59 29.66
C SER A 475 -29.59 14.59 28.24
N ALA A 476 -28.35 14.12 28.08
CA ALA A 476 -27.66 14.03 26.80
C ALA A 476 -28.30 12.96 25.91
N ARG A 477 -28.79 11.85 26.47
CA ARG A 477 -29.51 10.78 25.74
C ARG A 477 -30.84 11.26 25.17
N ALA A 478 -31.59 12.07 25.92
CA ALA A 478 -32.81 12.73 25.41
C ALA A 478 -32.49 13.77 24.32
N ALA A 479 -31.42 14.56 24.51
CA ALA A 479 -30.94 15.49 23.47
C ALA A 479 -30.36 14.76 22.24
N GLN A 480 -29.83 13.54 22.42
CA GLN A 480 -29.35 12.69 21.33
C GLN A 480 -30.51 12.24 20.46
N GLN A 481 -31.56 11.65 21.05
CA GLN A 481 -32.77 11.23 20.31
C GLN A 481 -33.41 12.37 19.49
N GLN A 482 -33.37 13.60 20.00
CA GLN A 482 -33.80 14.79 19.27
C GLN A 482 -32.87 15.10 18.07
N ARG A 483 -31.54 15.03 18.27
CA ARG A 483 -30.54 15.22 17.21
C ARG A 483 -30.55 14.09 16.17
N ASP A 484 -30.84 12.85 16.56
CA ASP A 484 -30.88 11.70 15.66
C ASP A 484 -32.06 11.82 14.67
N HIS A 485 -33.18 12.42 15.12
CA HIS A 485 -34.30 12.80 14.25
C HIS A 485 -33.90 13.89 13.23
N ASP A 486 -33.19 14.93 13.69
CA ASP A 486 -32.67 15.99 12.80
C ASP A 486 -31.58 15.46 11.85
N LEU A 487 -30.79 14.47 12.27
CA LEU A 487 -29.75 13.80 11.47
C LEU A 487 -30.38 12.98 10.33
N MET A 488 -31.52 12.33 10.58
CA MET A 488 -32.29 11.59 9.57
C MET A 488 -32.71 12.50 8.38
N VAL A 489 -32.98 13.78 8.64
CA VAL A 489 -33.28 14.79 7.59
C VAL A 489 -32.01 15.18 6.80
N ALA A 490 -30.83 15.10 7.42
CA ALA A 490 -29.55 15.43 6.79
C ALA A 490 -28.98 14.28 5.92
N ILE A 491 -29.20 13.03 6.31
CA ILE A 491 -28.70 11.82 5.62
C ILE A 491 -29.17 11.74 4.15
N ILE A 492 -30.36 12.26 3.86
CA ILE A 492 -31.02 12.33 2.53
C ILE A 492 -30.15 13.00 1.41
N ASN A 493 -28.99 13.60 1.74
CA ASN A 493 -28.36 14.63 0.90
C ASN A 493 -26.89 14.44 0.46
N LYS A 494 -26.24 13.25 0.50
CA LYS A 494 -25.03 12.97 -0.33
C LYS A 494 -24.53 11.49 -0.36
N PRO A 495 -23.86 11.02 -1.46
CA PRO A 495 -23.61 9.59 -1.73
C PRO A 495 -22.15 9.06 -1.63
N GLN A 496 -21.97 7.76 -1.28
CA GLN A 496 -20.68 7.03 -1.22
C GLN A 496 -20.76 5.56 -1.77
N PRO A 497 -19.64 4.92 -2.18
CA PRO A 497 -19.62 3.59 -2.86
C PRO A 497 -19.62 2.35 -1.93
N PRO A 498 -19.77 1.09 -2.45
CA PRO A 498 -20.28 -0.05 -1.69
C PRO A 498 -19.33 -1.28 -1.56
N PRO A 499 -19.65 -2.28 -0.70
CA PRO A 499 -20.16 -3.58 -1.20
C PRO A 499 -20.94 -4.53 -0.24
N SER A 500 -21.99 -5.25 -0.72
CA SER A 500 -22.41 -6.61 -0.24
C SER A 500 -23.66 -7.23 -0.95
N SER A 501 -23.64 -8.54 -1.27
CA SER A 501 -24.63 -9.20 -2.18
C SER A 501 -25.91 -9.79 -1.55
N CYS A 502 -27.09 -9.46 -2.07
CA CYS A 502 -28.30 -9.54 -1.25
C CYS A 502 -29.65 -9.51 -2.00
N LEU A 503 -30.73 -9.74 -1.24
CA LEU A 503 -32.13 -9.64 -1.62
C LEU A 503 -32.77 -8.31 -1.16
N ARG A 504 -33.69 -7.78 -1.96
CA ARG A 504 -34.51 -6.62 -1.55
C ARG A 504 -35.49 -6.97 -0.43
N ARG A 505 -35.76 -6.03 0.48
CA ARG A 505 -36.92 -6.07 1.38
C ARG A 505 -38.23 -6.43 0.65
N GLY A 506 -39.10 -7.23 1.26
CA GLY A 506 -40.35 -7.69 0.65
C GLY A 506 -40.21 -8.88 -0.31
N THR A 507 -38.99 -9.35 -0.60
CA THR A 507 -38.77 -10.60 -1.34
C THR A 507 -39.40 -11.78 -0.58
N LEU A 508 -40.21 -12.58 -1.26
CA LEU A 508 -40.94 -13.71 -0.70
C LEU A 508 -40.12 -15.00 -0.77
N ILE A 509 -39.81 -15.58 0.38
CA ILE A 509 -39.07 -16.82 0.55
C ILE A 509 -40.06 -17.99 0.74
N HIS A 510 -39.77 -19.13 0.13
CA HIS A 510 -40.66 -20.30 0.13
C HIS A 510 -40.49 -21.13 1.41
N ALA A 511 -41.51 -21.15 2.27
CA ALA A 511 -41.52 -21.77 3.60
C ALA A 511 -42.58 -22.88 3.69
N GLY A 512 -42.32 -24.02 3.03
CA GLY A 512 -43.32 -25.09 2.89
C GLY A 512 -44.52 -24.63 2.07
N GLU A 513 -45.74 -24.78 2.59
CA GLU A 513 -46.99 -24.38 1.91
C GLU A 513 -47.23 -22.86 1.86
N VAL A 514 -46.38 -22.04 2.49
CA VAL A 514 -46.55 -20.58 2.59
C VAL A 514 -45.32 -19.81 2.10
N PHE A 515 -45.54 -18.55 1.74
CA PHE A 515 -44.48 -17.59 1.42
C PHE A 515 -44.31 -16.59 2.57
N LYS A 516 -43.07 -16.37 3.02
CA LYS A 516 -42.72 -15.35 4.03
C LYS A 516 -41.91 -14.22 3.38
N PRO A 517 -42.24 -12.93 3.58
CA PRO A 517 -41.31 -11.86 3.20
C PRO A 517 -40.02 -11.97 4.01
N VAL A 518 -38.88 -11.67 3.38
CA VAL A 518 -37.54 -11.91 3.93
C VAL A 518 -37.31 -11.24 5.28
N GLU A 519 -37.86 -10.05 5.51
CA GLU A 519 -37.77 -9.35 6.80
C GLU A 519 -38.59 -9.99 7.96
N SER A 520 -39.35 -11.05 7.69
CA SER A 520 -40.17 -11.77 8.66
C SER A 520 -39.66 -13.18 8.99
N LEU A 521 -38.57 -13.61 8.35
CA LEU A 521 -37.89 -14.85 8.70
C LEU A 521 -37.18 -14.73 10.04
N GLN A 522 -37.06 -15.86 10.74
CA GLN A 522 -36.29 -16.00 11.98
C GLN A 522 -35.34 -17.19 11.86
N VAL A 523 -34.21 -17.17 12.56
CA VAL A 523 -33.34 -18.36 12.64
C VAL A 523 -34.09 -19.50 13.32
N GLY A 524 -34.02 -20.69 12.73
CA GLY A 524 -34.90 -21.82 13.04
C GLY A 524 -36.13 -21.95 12.13
N ASP A 525 -36.42 -20.97 11.26
CA ASP A 525 -37.45 -21.15 10.23
C ASP A 525 -37.06 -22.21 9.20
N ILE A 526 -38.05 -23.00 8.79
CA ILE A 526 -37.90 -24.01 7.74
C ILE A 526 -38.31 -23.39 6.40
N ILE A 527 -37.38 -23.36 5.45
CA ILE A 527 -37.60 -22.97 4.05
C ILE A 527 -37.23 -24.13 3.10
N LEU A 528 -37.34 -23.93 1.78
CA LEU A 528 -37.12 -24.98 0.78
C LEU A 528 -35.86 -24.72 -0.07
N ASP A 529 -35.06 -25.78 -0.28
CA ASP A 529 -33.83 -25.79 -1.11
C ASP A 529 -34.10 -25.98 -2.62
N HIS A 530 -33.05 -26.09 -3.44
CA HIS A 530 -33.14 -26.39 -4.87
C HIS A 530 -33.68 -27.80 -5.24
N ASN A 531 -33.97 -28.66 -4.26
CA ASN A 531 -34.65 -29.95 -4.45
C ASN A 531 -36.07 -29.93 -3.87
N ILE A 532 -36.53 -28.79 -3.35
CA ILE A 532 -37.82 -28.63 -2.65
C ILE A 532 -37.83 -29.44 -1.33
N ASN A 533 -36.65 -29.75 -0.78
CA ASN A 533 -36.48 -30.32 0.55
C ASN A 533 -36.53 -29.22 1.62
N PRO A 534 -37.06 -29.52 2.83
CA PRO A 534 -36.90 -28.67 4.00
C PRO A 534 -35.43 -28.39 4.35
N THR A 535 -35.11 -27.14 4.64
CA THR A 535 -33.80 -26.66 5.11
C THR A 535 -34.02 -25.54 6.14
N THR A 536 -33.21 -25.50 7.19
CA THR A 536 -33.34 -24.53 8.28
C THR A 536 -32.55 -23.26 7.97
N VAL A 537 -33.16 -22.10 8.20
CA VAL A 537 -32.46 -20.81 8.22
C VAL A 537 -31.59 -20.75 9.47
N VAL A 538 -30.27 -20.66 9.29
CA VAL A 538 -29.28 -20.61 10.38
C VAL A 538 -28.68 -19.22 10.60
N GLY A 539 -28.80 -18.30 9.64
CA GLY A 539 -28.32 -16.93 9.78
C GLY A 539 -29.11 -15.94 8.93
N ILE A 540 -29.41 -14.77 9.50
CA ILE A 540 -30.10 -13.67 8.82
C ILE A 540 -29.38 -12.37 9.15
N SER A 541 -28.41 -11.98 8.32
CA SER A 541 -27.84 -10.63 8.36
C SER A 541 -28.56 -9.71 7.37
N TYR A 542 -28.41 -8.41 7.57
CA TYR A 542 -28.85 -7.39 6.63
C TYR A 542 -27.83 -6.25 6.60
N GLU A 543 -27.70 -5.63 5.44
CA GLU A 543 -26.85 -4.46 5.23
C GLU A 543 -27.62 -3.30 4.60
N PHE A 544 -26.94 -2.21 4.28
CA PHE A 544 -27.47 -1.07 3.54
C PHE A 544 -27.09 -1.18 2.06
N LEU A 545 -28.01 -0.87 1.14
CA LEU A 545 -27.79 -0.96 -0.31
C LEU A 545 -26.53 -0.21 -0.78
N GLN A 546 -26.21 0.92 -0.12
CA GLN A 546 -25.14 1.84 -0.49
C GLN A 546 -25.29 2.22 -1.97
N SER A 547 -24.22 2.23 -2.78
CA SER A 547 -24.34 2.52 -4.22
C SER A 547 -24.52 1.29 -5.13
N GLN A 548 -25.03 0.16 -4.63
CA GLN A 548 -25.29 -1.01 -5.48
C GLN A 548 -26.56 -0.82 -6.32
N GLY A 549 -26.53 -1.28 -7.57
CA GLY A 549 -27.73 -1.35 -8.39
C GLY A 549 -28.62 -2.54 -8.00
N PHE A 550 -29.94 -2.35 -8.00
CA PHE A 550 -30.87 -3.46 -8.09
C PHE A 550 -31.04 -3.91 -9.55
N HIS A 551 -31.17 -5.21 -9.72
CA HIS A 551 -31.34 -5.93 -10.97
C HIS A 551 -32.53 -6.88 -10.87
N GLY A 552 -33.15 -7.19 -12.01
CA GLY A 552 -34.27 -8.12 -12.06
C GLY A 552 -34.34 -8.88 -13.37
N PHE A 553 -35.33 -9.77 -13.47
CA PHE A 553 -35.62 -10.58 -14.67
C PHE A 553 -36.90 -10.17 -15.40
N ASP A 554 -37.91 -9.74 -14.63
CA ASP A 554 -39.12 -9.06 -15.10
C ASP A 554 -39.25 -7.73 -14.35
N ASN A 555 -39.83 -6.71 -15.00
CA ASN A 555 -39.85 -5.32 -14.53
C ASN A 555 -40.62 -5.08 -13.20
N GLU A 556 -41.16 -6.13 -12.57
CA GLU A 556 -42.22 -6.01 -11.56
C GLU A 556 -42.06 -6.91 -10.33
N THR A 557 -41.37 -8.07 -10.38
CA THR A 557 -41.51 -9.08 -9.31
C THR A 557 -40.26 -9.50 -8.52
N PHE A 558 -39.02 -9.39 -9.02
CA PHE A 558 -37.83 -9.85 -8.27
C PHE A 558 -36.63 -8.92 -8.45
N PHE A 559 -36.05 -8.49 -7.33
CA PHE A 559 -34.93 -7.54 -7.26
C PHE A 559 -33.78 -8.06 -6.40
N PHE A 560 -32.59 -8.09 -6.99
CA PHE A 560 -31.33 -8.57 -6.40
C PHE A 560 -30.16 -7.63 -6.75
N THR A 561 -29.10 -7.58 -5.96
CA THR A 561 -27.94 -6.70 -6.26
C THR A 561 -26.91 -7.36 -7.19
N GLU A 562 -26.01 -6.55 -7.74
CA GLU A 562 -24.94 -6.92 -8.68
C GLU A 562 -24.19 -8.24 -8.35
N SER A 563 -23.93 -8.53 -7.08
CA SER A 563 -23.13 -9.70 -6.65
C SER A 563 -23.96 -10.93 -6.25
N HIS A 564 -25.30 -10.87 -6.31
CA HIS A 564 -26.19 -11.93 -5.82
C HIS A 564 -26.16 -13.18 -6.72
N ILE A 565 -26.16 -14.37 -6.11
CA ILE A 565 -25.93 -15.64 -6.81
C ILE A 565 -27.27 -16.34 -7.10
N LEU A 566 -27.47 -16.70 -8.37
CA LEU A 566 -28.64 -17.43 -8.86
C LEU A 566 -28.24 -18.75 -9.51
N ALA A 567 -29.01 -19.81 -9.24
CA ALA A 567 -28.75 -21.14 -9.75
C ALA A 567 -29.52 -21.42 -11.05
N GLY A 568 -28.90 -22.20 -11.93
CA GLY A 568 -29.46 -22.69 -13.20
C GLY A 568 -29.07 -24.15 -13.46
N PRO A 569 -29.68 -24.77 -14.49
CA PRO A 569 -29.38 -26.16 -14.86
C PRO A 569 -27.95 -26.30 -15.39
N ALA A 570 -27.26 -27.39 -15.03
CA ALA A 570 -25.95 -27.70 -15.57
C ALA A 570 -26.00 -28.05 -17.07
N ASN A 571 -25.00 -27.59 -17.81
CA ASN A 571 -24.84 -27.88 -19.24
C ASN A 571 -23.88 -29.07 -19.47
N ASN A 572 -24.45 -30.21 -19.85
CA ASN A 572 -23.78 -31.46 -20.25
C ASN A 572 -23.07 -32.24 -19.12
N ASN A 573 -23.71 -33.34 -18.69
CA ASN A 573 -23.16 -34.47 -17.91
C ASN A 573 -22.64 -34.22 -16.49
N ASP A 574 -22.28 -33.01 -16.07
CA ASP A 574 -22.05 -32.72 -14.65
C ASP A 574 -23.39 -32.71 -13.88
N SER A 575 -23.45 -33.44 -12.76
CA SER A 575 -24.66 -33.58 -11.93
C SER A 575 -24.86 -32.43 -10.94
N GLY A 576 -24.49 -31.20 -11.33
CA GLY A 576 -24.42 -30.03 -10.45
C GLY A 576 -25.43 -28.93 -10.78
N LEU A 577 -25.27 -27.79 -10.09
CA LEU A 577 -25.90 -26.52 -10.43
C LEU A 577 -24.90 -25.62 -11.15
N GLN A 578 -25.38 -24.85 -12.12
CA GLN A 578 -24.61 -23.77 -12.75
C GLN A 578 -24.96 -22.46 -12.05
N PHE A 579 -23.96 -21.71 -11.58
CA PHE A 579 -24.20 -20.48 -10.82
C PHE A 579 -23.94 -19.24 -11.67
N TYR A 580 -24.77 -18.22 -11.48
CA TYR A 580 -24.71 -16.95 -12.21
C TYR A 580 -24.67 -15.77 -11.23
N VAL A 581 -23.96 -14.70 -11.61
CA VAL A 581 -23.89 -13.43 -10.86
C VAL A 581 -23.84 -12.25 -11.83
N LYS A 582 -24.38 -11.08 -11.47
CA LYS A 582 -24.40 -9.93 -12.38
C LYS A 582 -23.02 -9.28 -12.53
N ASP A 583 -22.24 -9.12 -11.47
CA ASP A 583 -20.85 -8.64 -11.50
C ASP A 583 -19.97 -9.66 -10.75
N LYS A 584 -19.16 -10.40 -11.52
CA LYS A 584 -18.28 -11.44 -10.97
C LYS A 584 -17.08 -10.81 -10.24
N PRO A 585 -16.37 -9.79 -10.78
CA PRO A 585 -15.35 -9.07 -10.02
C PRO A 585 -15.81 -8.55 -8.64
N LEU A 586 -17.06 -8.08 -8.52
CA LEU A 586 -17.65 -7.63 -7.27
C LEU A 586 -17.89 -8.78 -6.30
N LEU A 587 -18.48 -9.89 -6.77
CA LEU A 587 -18.64 -11.10 -5.95
C LEU A 587 -17.28 -11.60 -5.44
N LEU A 588 -16.28 -11.67 -6.31
CA LEU A 588 -14.93 -12.13 -5.93
C LEU A 588 -14.15 -11.10 -5.09
N ARG A 589 -14.61 -9.85 -5.00
CA ARG A 589 -14.11 -8.85 -4.04
C ARG A 589 -14.75 -9.01 -2.66
N GLN A 590 -16.01 -9.42 -2.60
CA GLN A 590 -16.76 -9.61 -1.35
C GLN A 590 -16.51 -10.98 -0.70
N ASN A 591 -16.49 -12.02 -1.53
CA ASN A 591 -16.29 -13.40 -1.15
C ASN A 591 -15.26 -14.00 -2.12
N PRO A 592 -13.96 -13.71 -1.96
CA PRO A 592 -12.91 -14.14 -2.89
C PRO A 592 -12.77 -15.66 -2.97
N LEU A 593 -13.18 -16.35 -1.92
CA LEU A 593 -13.30 -17.81 -1.86
C LEU A 593 -14.38 -18.36 -2.83
N MET A 594 -15.20 -17.52 -3.47
CA MET A 594 -16.07 -17.93 -4.59
C MET A 594 -15.29 -18.20 -5.90
N GLU A 595 -13.98 -17.94 -5.97
CA GLU A 595 -13.15 -18.23 -7.16
C GLU A 595 -13.15 -19.71 -7.59
N PHE A 596 -13.45 -20.62 -6.66
CA PHE A 596 -13.37 -22.08 -6.82
C PHE A 596 -14.76 -22.73 -6.97
N ILE A 597 -15.78 -21.92 -7.28
CA ILE A 597 -17.11 -22.35 -7.69
C ILE A 597 -17.30 -21.85 -9.13
N PRO A 598 -17.89 -22.64 -10.06
CA PRO A 598 -18.05 -22.26 -11.46
C PRO A 598 -19.17 -21.20 -11.66
N VAL A 599 -19.03 -20.04 -11.00
CA VAL A 599 -19.91 -18.88 -11.16
C VAL A 599 -19.61 -18.18 -12.48
N GLN A 600 -20.64 -17.87 -13.25
CA GLN A 600 -20.57 -17.18 -14.53
C GLN A 600 -21.17 -15.77 -14.43
N GLU A 601 -20.64 -14.85 -15.22
CA GLU A 601 -21.09 -13.46 -15.23
C GLU A 601 -22.26 -13.25 -16.18
N MET A 602 -23.33 -12.62 -15.71
CA MET A 602 -24.52 -12.32 -16.51
C MET A 602 -24.23 -11.15 -17.46
N GLN A 603 -23.94 -11.48 -18.72
CA GLN A 603 -23.77 -10.48 -19.77
C GLN A 603 -25.08 -9.72 -20.05
N TYR A 604 -24.97 -8.40 -20.21
CA TYR A 604 -26.14 -7.53 -20.31
C TYR A 604 -26.95 -7.81 -21.58
N ARG A 605 -28.24 -8.18 -21.40
CA ARG A 605 -29.19 -8.63 -22.44
C ARG A 605 -28.93 -9.99 -23.09
N GLU A 606 -27.92 -10.75 -22.65
CA GLU A 606 -27.81 -12.15 -23.09
C GLU A 606 -28.81 -13.03 -22.31
N PRO A 607 -29.58 -13.90 -22.99
CA PRO A 607 -30.51 -14.80 -22.31
C PRO A 607 -29.79 -16.03 -21.76
N PHE A 608 -30.01 -16.35 -20.49
CA PHE A 608 -29.50 -17.55 -19.82
C PHE A 608 -30.61 -18.27 -19.05
N GLN A 609 -30.34 -19.49 -18.57
CA GLN A 609 -31.32 -20.29 -17.83
C GLN A 609 -31.05 -20.25 -16.34
N VAL A 610 -32.06 -19.91 -15.55
CA VAL A 610 -32.10 -20.09 -14.09
C VAL A 610 -33.15 -21.13 -13.72
N LEU A 611 -33.01 -21.75 -12.55
CA LEU A 611 -34.07 -22.61 -12.00
C LEU A 611 -35.18 -21.73 -11.43
N LYS A 612 -36.42 -21.99 -11.86
CA LYS A 612 -37.63 -21.33 -11.35
C LYS A 612 -38.69 -22.38 -11.03
N LEU A 613 -39.35 -22.23 -9.90
CA LEU A 613 -40.47 -23.05 -9.46
C LEU A 613 -41.67 -22.84 -10.41
N ASP A 614 -42.35 -23.91 -10.81
CA ASP A 614 -43.53 -23.77 -11.68
C ASP A 614 -44.64 -23.01 -10.92
N PRO A 615 -45.07 -21.82 -11.39
CA PRO A 615 -46.15 -21.06 -10.74
C PRO A 615 -47.51 -21.78 -10.77
N LYS A 616 -47.62 -22.92 -11.46
CA LYS A 616 -48.79 -23.82 -11.44
C LYS A 616 -48.60 -25.06 -10.56
N ASN A 617 -47.36 -25.37 -10.16
CA ASN A 617 -47.05 -26.54 -9.34
C ASN A 617 -45.80 -26.30 -8.47
N ALA A 618 -46.01 -25.86 -7.22
CA ALA A 618 -44.97 -25.61 -6.22
C ALA A 618 -44.22 -26.87 -5.74
N THR A 619 -44.37 -28.01 -6.42
CA THR A 619 -43.65 -29.28 -6.15
C THR A 619 -42.67 -29.66 -7.27
N SER A 620 -42.42 -28.78 -8.24
CA SER A 620 -41.46 -29.02 -9.32
C SER A 620 -40.76 -27.75 -9.80
N LEU A 621 -39.42 -27.80 -9.89
CA LEU A 621 -38.60 -26.79 -10.54
C LEU A 621 -38.49 -27.06 -12.05
N GLY A 622 -38.53 -25.99 -12.84
CA GLY A 622 -38.17 -25.98 -14.26
C GLY A 622 -37.05 -24.98 -14.52
N SER A 623 -36.58 -24.91 -15.78
CA SER A 623 -35.68 -23.84 -16.21
C SER A 623 -36.47 -22.68 -16.82
N ALA A 624 -36.17 -21.46 -16.37
CA ALA A 624 -36.67 -20.23 -16.95
C ALA A 624 -35.55 -19.52 -17.71
N THR A 625 -35.77 -19.25 -19.00
CA THR A 625 -34.89 -18.36 -19.76
C THR A 625 -35.16 -16.91 -19.35
N VAL A 626 -34.16 -16.24 -18.81
CA VAL A 626 -34.24 -14.87 -18.28
C VAL A 626 -33.21 -13.96 -18.95
N GLN A 627 -33.46 -12.64 -18.89
CA GLN A 627 -32.48 -11.59 -19.21
C GLN A 627 -32.41 -10.63 -18.03
N VAL A 628 -31.22 -10.13 -17.71
CA VAL A 628 -31.06 -9.15 -16.62
C VAL A 628 -31.21 -7.73 -17.14
N TYR A 629 -32.08 -6.96 -16.48
CA TYR A 629 -32.10 -5.51 -16.56
C TYR A 629 -31.56 -4.89 -15.26
N THR A 630 -31.10 -3.64 -15.34
CA THR A 630 -30.85 -2.79 -14.16
C THR A 630 -32.12 -2.00 -13.91
N ASP A 631 -32.62 -1.99 -12.67
CA ASP A 631 -33.77 -1.18 -12.31
C ASP A 631 -33.43 0.31 -12.47
N PRO A 632 -34.16 1.08 -13.30
CA PRO A 632 -33.94 2.52 -13.45
C PRO A 632 -34.48 3.35 -12.27
N SER A 633 -35.18 2.72 -11.32
CA SER A 633 -35.73 3.38 -10.14
C SER A 633 -34.61 3.85 -9.20
N PRO A 634 -34.67 5.09 -8.68
CA PRO A 634 -33.74 5.54 -7.66
C PRO A 634 -34.10 4.91 -6.31
N HIS A 635 -33.25 4.02 -5.83
CA HIS A 635 -33.32 3.45 -4.47
C HIS A 635 -32.45 4.26 -3.51
N SER A 636 -32.68 4.10 -2.21
CA SER A 636 -31.95 4.85 -1.18
C SER A 636 -30.69 4.10 -0.74
N GLU A 637 -29.61 4.82 -0.41
CA GLU A 637 -28.37 4.18 0.07
C GLU A 637 -28.55 3.45 1.40
N ASP A 638 -29.57 3.81 2.18
CA ASP A 638 -30.00 3.17 3.43
C ASP A 638 -31.12 2.12 3.25
N GLU A 639 -31.48 1.74 2.01
CA GLU A 639 -32.45 0.67 1.79
C GLU A 639 -31.89 -0.67 2.29
N LEU A 640 -32.61 -1.32 3.21
CA LEU A 640 -32.15 -2.56 3.83
C LEU A 640 -32.22 -3.74 2.86
N ILE A 641 -31.09 -4.45 2.81
CA ILE A 641 -30.83 -5.58 1.94
C ILE A 641 -30.49 -6.83 2.76
N TYR A 642 -31.05 -7.97 2.39
CA TYR A 642 -31.09 -9.17 3.25
C TYR A 642 -30.26 -10.33 2.72
N PHE A 643 -29.65 -11.05 3.66
CA PHE A 643 -28.81 -12.22 3.45
C PHE A 643 -29.43 -13.39 4.23
N LEU A 644 -29.35 -14.60 3.68
CA LEU A 644 -29.95 -15.80 4.25
C LEU A 644 -28.97 -16.96 4.17
N GLN A 645 -28.49 -17.42 5.32
CA GLN A 645 -27.71 -18.65 5.45
C GLN A 645 -28.64 -19.80 5.83
N VAL A 646 -28.45 -20.96 5.20
CA VAL A 646 -29.22 -22.18 5.40
C VAL A 646 -28.33 -23.37 5.77
N ASP A 647 -28.87 -24.37 6.44
CA ASP A 647 -28.15 -25.57 6.90
C ASP A 647 -27.80 -26.58 5.79
N ASN A 648 -28.44 -26.52 4.62
CA ASN A 648 -28.22 -27.52 3.58
C ASN A 648 -26.85 -27.35 2.88
N PRO A 649 -26.15 -28.45 2.51
CA PRO A 649 -24.83 -28.38 1.86
C PRO A 649 -24.78 -27.61 0.53
N SER A 650 -25.93 -27.36 -0.11
CA SER A 650 -25.98 -26.58 -1.33
C SER A 650 -26.08 -25.08 -1.07
N GLY A 651 -26.37 -24.60 0.15
CA GLY A 651 -26.57 -23.18 0.45
C GLY A 651 -27.73 -22.52 -0.30
N THR A 652 -28.60 -23.31 -0.94
CA THR A 652 -29.68 -22.81 -1.82
C THR A 652 -31.00 -22.67 -1.07
N TYR A 653 -31.81 -21.73 -1.54
CA TYR A 653 -33.19 -21.52 -1.12
C TYR A 653 -34.01 -20.90 -2.26
N ILE A 654 -35.34 -20.91 -2.15
CA ILE A 654 -36.25 -20.34 -3.17
C ILE A 654 -36.76 -18.96 -2.77
N ALA A 655 -36.53 -17.94 -3.61
CA ALA A 655 -36.97 -16.56 -3.43
C ALA A 655 -37.68 -16.00 -4.68
N ASN A 656 -38.91 -15.48 -4.53
CA ASN A 656 -39.84 -15.13 -5.61
C ASN A 656 -39.96 -16.21 -6.71
N GLY A 657 -39.85 -17.47 -6.29
CA GLY A 657 -39.86 -18.65 -7.15
C GLY A 657 -38.53 -18.98 -7.84
N TYR A 658 -37.49 -18.14 -7.75
CA TYR A 658 -36.16 -18.42 -8.29
C TYR A 658 -35.29 -19.15 -7.27
N VAL A 659 -34.44 -20.07 -7.73
CA VAL A 659 -33.43 -20.70 -6.86
C VAL A 659 -32.24 -19.77 -6.72
N CYS A 660 -32.05 -19.27 -5.51
CA CYS A 660 -30.99 -18.34 -5.14
C CYS A 660 -29.99 -19.02 -4.20
N ARG A 661 -28.82 -18.39 -4.05
CA ARG A 661 -27.77 -18.83 -3.13
C ARG A 661 -27.18 -17.61 -2.41
N HIS A 662 -26.99 -17.71 -1.10
CA HIS A 662 -25.97 -16.94 -0.41
C HIS A 662 -25.00 -17.95 0.18
N GLU A 663 -23.71 -17.67 0.11
CA GLU A 663 -22.69 -18.54 0.69
C GLU A 663 -21.91 -17.79 1.76
N THR A 664 -22.00 -18.31 2.97
CA THR A 664 -20.91 -18.23 3.95
C THR A 664 -19.65 -18.91 3.41
N PRO A 665 -18.49 -18.75 4.07
CA PRO A 665 -17.26 -19.39 3.62
C PRO A 665 -17.44 -20.92 3.55
N PRO A 666 -17.01 -21.60 2.48
CA PRO A 666 -17.13 -23.06 2.40
C PRO A 666 -16.08 -23.70 3.33
N LEU A 667 -16.53 -23.97 4.57
CA LEU A 667 -15.72 -24.49 5.68
C LEU A 667 -15.09 -25.86 5.37
N ASP A 668 -15.73 -26.62 4.48
CA ASP A 668 -15.29 -27.92 3.96
C ASP A 668 -14.05 -27.80 3.06
N LYS A 669 -13.92 -26.67 2.32
CA LYS A 669 -12.80 -26.42 1.42
C LYS A 669 -11.63 -25.75 2.12
N TRP A 670 -11.92 -24.83 3.05
CA TRP A 670 -10.91 -23.98 3.68
C TRP A 670 -11.00 -23.95 5.22
N PRO A 671 -10.89 -25.13 5.88
CA PRO A 671 -10.98 -25.23 7.33
C PRO A 671 -9.85 -24.46 8.02
N HIS A 672 -8.67 -24.34 7.43
CA HIS A 672 -7.51 -23.78 8.12
C HIS A 672 -7.43 -22.25 8.03
N ALA A 673 -7.76 -21.64 6.88
CA ALA A 673 -8.01 -20.20 6.80
C ALA A 673 -9.18 -19.77 7.72
N MET A 674 -10.27 -20.55 7.74
CA MET A 674 -11.40 -20.28 8.63
C MET A 674 -11.06 -20.47 10.11
N GLY A 675 -10.16 -21.40 10.45
CA GLY A 675 -9.65 -21.54 11.82
C GLY A 675 -8.95 -20.29 12.37
N VAL A 676 -8.31 -19.48 11.51
CA VAL A 676 -7.75 -18.18 11.93
C VAL A 676 -8.85 -17.15 12.21
N LEU A 677 -9.90 -17.13 11.37
CA LEU A 677 -11.04 -16.23 11.56
C LEU A 677 -11.88 -16.60 12.78
N PHE A 678 -12.17 -17.89 13.02
CA PHE A 678 -12.87 -18.35 14.22
C PHE A 678 -12.11 -17.99 15.51
N LYS A 679 -10.78 -18.06 15.53
CA LYS A 679 -9.97 -17.57 16.66
C LYS A 679 -10.17 -16.08 16.93
N ILE A 680 -10.48 -15.26 15.92
CA ILE A 680 -10.87 -13.85 16.09
C ILE A 680 -12.34 -13.73 16.52
N PHE A 681 -13.21 -14.63 16.07
CA PHE A 681 -14.64 -14.61 16.44
C PHE A 681 -14.88 -14.90 17.93
N TYR A 682 -13.93 -15.53 18.63
CA TYR A 682 -13.92 -15.71 20.08
C TYR A 682 -13.32 -14.53 20.89
N THR A 683 -13.01 -13.38 20.27
CA THR A 683 -12.33 -12.26 20.95
C THR A 683 -13.31 -11.27 21.58
N GLU A 684 -12.92 -10.68 22.72
CA GLU A 684 -13.69 -9.63 23.42
C GLU A 684 -13.90 -8.41 22.50
N GLU A 685 -12.89 -8.05 21.69
CA GLU A 685 -12.99 -6.99 20.70
C GLU A 685 -13.95 -7.27 19.54
N LEU A 686 -14.24 -8.53 19.20
CA LEU A 686 -15.37 -8.80 18.31
C LEU A 686 -16.69 -8.79 19.09
N ALA A 687 -16.76 -9.45 20.25
CA ALA A 687 -17.97 -9.52 21.07
C ALA A 687 -18.57 -8.14 21.40
N PHE A 688 -17.72 -7.13 21.60
CA PHE A 688 -18.09 -5.71 21.71
C PHE A 688 -19.08 -5.23 20.63
N PHE A 689 -18.91 -5.66 19.37
CA PHE A 689 -19.82 -5.26 18.28
C PHE A 689 -21.25 -5.80 18.45
N GLY A 690 -21.48 -6.74 19.37
CA GLY A 690 -22.82 -7.21 19.74
C GLY A 690 -23.70 -6.09 20.33
N ASP A 691 -23.12 -5.18 21.12
CA ASP A 691 -23.82 -4.04 21.73
C ASP A 691 -23.74 -2.75 20.90
N VAL A 692 -22.95 -2.74 19.81
CA VAL A 692 -22.78 -1.56 18.95
C VAL A 692 -23.96 -1.42 17.97
N PRO A 693 -24.64 -0.26 17.92
CA PRO A 693 -25.85 -0.08 17.12
C PRO A 693 -25.57 -0.07 15.60
N TYR A 694 -26.36 -0.85 14.85
CA TYR A 694 -26.23 -0.95 13.40
C TYR A 694 -26.58 0.37 12.70
N THR A 695 -25.55 1.07 12.24
CA THR A 695 -25.66 2.42 11.65
C THR A 695 -24.58 2.63 10.60
N MET A 696 -24.81 3.56 9.66
CA MET A 696 -23.82 3.89 8.62
C MET A 696 -22.48 4.39 9.20
N GLU A 697 -22.48 5.16 10.29
CA GLU A 697 -21.23 5.59 10.95
C GLU A 697 -20.42 4.40 11.51
N VAL A 698 -21.11 3.38 12.02
CA VAL A 698 -20.48 2.14 12.49
C VAL A 698 -19.97 1.31 11.31
N MET A 699 -20.68 1.27 10.18
CA MET A 699 -20.20 0.61 8.97
C MET A 699 -18.94 1.30 8.41
N GLU A 700 -18.89 2.64 8.36
CA GLU A 700 -17.69 3.39 7.96
C GLU A 700 -16.48 3.07 8.86
N LYS A 701 -16.69 2.89 10.17
CA LYS A 701 -15.62 2.48 11.10
C LYS A 701 -15.19 1.03 10.89
N ILE A 702 -16.13 0.12 10.62
CA ILE A 702 -15.84 -1.28 10.31
C ILE A 702 -15.02 -1.37 9.01
N ASP A 703 -15.38 -0.63 7.97
CA ASP A 703 -14.62 -0.57 6.71
C ASP A 703 -13.19 -0.03 6.90
N LEU A 704 -12.99 0.93 7.83
CA LEU A 704 -11.65 1.40 8.20
C LEU A 704 -10.85 0.37 9.00
N ILE A 705 -11.48 -0.37 9.92
CA ILE A 705 -10.84 -1.45 10.68
C ILE A 705 -10.41 -2.58 9.76
N THR A 706 -11.29 -3.05 8.86
CA THR A 706 -11.00 -4.18 7.98
C THR A 706 -9.97 -3.83 6.92
N ALA A 707 -9.95 -2.59 6.41
CA ALA A 707 -8.89 -2.11 5.53
C ALA A 707 -7.52 -2.03 6.24
N GLU A 708 -7.46 -1.63 7.51
CA GLU A 708 -6.20 -1.64 8.28
C GLU A 708 -5.71 -3.05 8.60
N VAL A 709 -6.63 -3.98 8.84
CA VAL A 709 -6.33 -5.41 8.99
C VAL A 709 -5.85 -6.02 7.66
N GLU A 710 -6.45 -5.67 6.52
CA GLU A 710 -5.95 -6.05 5.19
C GLU A 710 -4.53 -5.50 4.98
N GLU A 711 -4.28 -4.22 5.25
CA GLU A 711 -2.97 -3.60 5.03
C GLU A 711 -1.88 -4.23 5.93
N ALA A 712 -2.21 -4.58 7.19
CA ALA A 712 -1.31 -5.34 8.05
C ALA A 712 -1.08 -6.75 7.50
N LEU A 713 -2.14 -7.50 7.18
CA LEU A 713 -2.02 -8.85 6.64
C LEU A 713 -1.23 -8.88 5.33
N VAL A 714 -1.35 -7.87 4.47
CA VAL A 714 -0.52 -7.67 3.27
C VAL A 714 0.97 -7.56 3.62
N LYS A 715 1.33 -6.77 4.64
CA LYS A 715 2.71 -6.58 5.12
C LYS A 715 3.34 -7.82 5.77
N VAL A 716 2.53 -8.78 6.22
CA VAL A 716 3.06 -10.02 6.82
C VAL A 716 3.84 -10.83 5.79
N ASP A 717 5.14 -10.96 6.04
CA ASP A 717 6.04 -11.91 5.37
C ASP A 717 5.80 -13.33 5.92
N LEU A 718 4.82 -13.98 5.31
CA LEU A 718 4.37 -15.30 5.70
C LEU A 718 5.41 -16.39 5.40
N LYS A 719 6.28 -16.19 4.40
CA LYS A 719 7.37 -17.13 4.11
C LYS A 719 8.44 -17.10 5.20
N ARG A 720 8.76 -15.92 5.73
CA ARG A 720 9.63 -15.78 6.90
C ARG A 720 9.02 -16.41 8.15
N LEU A 721 7.72 -16.22 8.41
CA LEU A 721 7.03 -16.89 9.52
C LEU A 721 7.06 -18.41 9.38
N ILE A 722 6.76 -18.95 8.18
CA ILE A 722 6.91 -20.37 7.85
C ILE A 722 8.32 -20.86 8.19
N SER A 723 9.37 -20.19 7.69
CA SER A 723 10.76 -20.58 7.93
C SER A 723 11.22 -20.50 9.40
N SER A 724 10.44 -19.87 10.28
CA SER A 724 10.78 -19.69 11.70
C SER A 724 10.12 -20.69 12.65
N ALA A 725 9.16 -21.48 12.18
CA ALA A 725 8.32 -22.32 13.03
C ALA A 725 8.94 -23.67 13.42
N GLY A 726 9.87 -24.20 12.62
CA GLY A 726 10.56 -25.46 12.86
C GLY A 726 9.71 -26.72 12.67
N ASP A 727 10.38 -27.83 12.41
CA ASP A 727 9.75 -29.13 12.16
C ASP A 727 9.13 -29.71 13.44
N ASP A 728 7.84 -30.01 13.41
CA ASP A 728 7.18 -30.92 14.34
C ASP A 728 6.32 -31.91 13.57
N ASP A 729 6.25 -33.15 14.07
CA ASP A 729 5.56 -34.28 13.43
C ASP A 729 4.07 -34.33 13.84
N GLY A 730 3.46 -33.15 13.99
CA GLY A 730 2.12 -32.97 14.54
C GLY A 730 1.00 -33.34 13.55
N SER A 731 -0.01 -34.07 14.03
CA SER A 731 -1.20 -34.43 13.25
C SER A 731 -2.07 -33.21 12.93
N ILE A 732 -2.61 -33.17 11.71
CA ILE A 732 -3.63 -32.19 11.33
C ILE A 732 -4.96 -32.57 11.97
N GLU A 733 -5.26 -31.96 13.12
CA GLU A 733 -6.64 -31.88 13.61
C GLU A 733 -7.32 -30.65 12.99
N LEU A 734 -8.64 -30.71 12.82
CA LEU A 734 -9.41 -29.54 12.39
C LEU A 734 -9.32 -28.46 13.48
N PRO A 735 -9.16 -27.17 13.12
CA PRO A 735 -8.92 -26.10 14.09
C PRO A 735 -10.18 -25.66 14.87
N PHE A 736 -11.31 -26.33 14.65
CA PHE A 736 -12.61 -26.16 15.31
C PHE A 736 -13.46 -27.43 15.16
N ASP A 737 -14.43 -27.63 16.04
CA ASP A 737 -15.52 -28.58 15.84
C ASP A 737 -16.55 -27.98 14.86
N PRO A 738 -17.01 -28.70 13.80
CA PRO A 738 -18.05 -28.21 12.89
C PRO A 738 -19.38 -27.81 13.57
N GLU A 739 -19.79 -28.47 14.66
CA GLU A 739 -21.02 -28.10 15.42
C GLU A 739 -20.80 -26.79 16.21
N GLU A 740 -19.62 -26.62 16.79
CA GLU A 740 -19.22 -25.40 17.49
C GLU A 740 -19.08 -24.23 16.51
N ALA A 741 -18.39 -24.43 15.38
CA ALA A 741 -18.26 -23.43 14.30
C ALA A 741 -19.62 -22.99 13.75
N THR A 742 -20.57 -23.93 13.58
CA THR A 742 -21.95 -23.61 13.20
C THR A 742 -22.62 -22.72 14.25
N THR A 743 -22.43 -23.02 15.54
CA THR A 743 -22.96 -22.24 16.66
C THR A 743 -22.35 -20.83 16.73
N VAL A 744 -21.05 -20.68 16.44
CA VAL A 744 -20.39 -19.37 16.36
C VAL A 744 -20.91 -18.55 15.19
N LEU A 745 -21.05 -19.13 14.00
CA LEU A 745 -21.60 -18.42 12.84
C LEU A 745 -23.05 -17.96 13.10
N GLN A 746 -23.87 -18.80 13.75
CA GLN A 746 -25.20 -18.40 14.22
C GLN A 746 -25.11 -17.18 15.17
N GLY A 747 -24.27 -17.24 16.21
CA GLY A 747 -24.09 -16.13 17.15
C GLY A 747 -23.65 -14.82 16.49
N VAL A 748 -22.73 -14.90 15.52
CA VAL A 748 -22.21 -13.76 14.76
C VAL A 748 -23.26 -13.18 13.81
N PHE A 749 -23.92 -14.00 12.97
CA PHE A 749 -24.85 -13.52 11.95
C PHE A 749 -26.24 -13.16 12.50
N ASN A 750 -26.60 -13.59 13.71
CA ASN A 750 -27.84 -13.16 14.38
C ASN A 750 -27.82 -11.69 14.86
N ASN A 751 -26.66 -11.02 14.81
CA ASN A 751 -26.53 -9.60 15.07
C ASN A 751 -25.99 -8.90 13.81
N PRO A 752 -26.64 -7.83 13.32
CA PRO A 752 -26.28 -7.22 12.04
C PRO A 752 -24.90 -6.54 12.07
N THR A 753 -24.48 -6.00 13.22
CA THR A 753 -23.19 -5.34 13.39
C THR A 753 -22.05 -6.36 13.42
N LEU A 754 -22.21 -7.43 14.22
CA LEU A 754 -21.29 -8.58 14.23
C LEU A 754 -21.21 -9.24 12.85
N GLY A 755 -22.35 -9.50 12.21
CA GLY A 755 -22.42 -10.10 10.88
C GLY A 755 -21.71 -9.28 9.81
N ALA A 756 -21.91 -7.96 9.78
CA ALA A 756 -21.20 -7.07 8.85
C ALA A 756 -19.69 -6.99 9.15
N MET A 757 -19.31 -6.87 10.43
CA MET A 757 -17.90 -6.87 10.85
C MET A 757 -17.19 -8.18 10.44
N ALA A 758 -17.81 -9.33 10.72
CA ALA A 758 -17.28 -10.65 10.35
C ALA A 758 -17.23 -10.85 8.83
N THR A 759 -18.26 -10.44 8.08
CA THR A 759 -18.29 -10.54 6.60
C THR A 759 -17.19 -9.69 5.97
N LYS A 760 -17.00 -8.45 6.44
CA LYS A 760 -15.96 -7.54 5.93
C LYS A 760 -14.54 -7.98 6.36
N LEU A 761 -14.36 -8.49 7.57
CA LEU A 761 -13.09 -9.07 8.04
C LEU A 761 -12.73 -10.34 7.26
N TYR A 762 -13.73 -11.17 6.97
CA TYR A 762 -13.60 -12.33 6.09
C TYR A 762 -13.18 -11.91 4.67
N ALA A 763 -13.87 -10.95 4.05
CA ALA A 763 -13.52 -10.44 2.72
C ALA A 763 -12.06 -9.93 2.66
N ALA A 764 -11.65 -9.16 3.66
CA ALA A 764 -10.32 -8.57 3.78
C ALA A 764 -9.18 -9.58 3.97
N THR A 765 -9.43 -10.72 4.64
CA THR A 765 -8.36 -11.64 5.06
C THR A 765 -8.35 -12.98 4.32
N SER A 766 -9.52 -13.53 4.00
CA SER A 766 -9.69 -14.91 3.54
C SER A 766 -8.88 -15.25 2.30
N LYS A 767 -8.85 -14.37 1.28
CA LYS A 767 -8.08 -14.60 0.04
C LYS A 767 -6.60 -14.81 0.29
N LYS A 768 -6.00 -14.05 1.22
CA LYS A 768 -4.59 -14.22 1.54
C LYS A 768 -4.42 -15.45 2.43
N LEU A 769 -5.31 -15.72 3.38
CA LEU A 769 -5.21 -16.88 4.29
C LEU A 769 -5.27 -18.24 3.57
N SER A 770 -6.23 -18.47 2.68
CA SER A 770 -6.40 -19.79 2.02
C SER A 770 -5.20 -20.18 1.16
N LEU A 771 -4.57 -19.21 0.49
CA LEU A 771 -3.36 -19.39 -0.31
C LEU A 771 -2.12 -19.87 0.47
N TYR A 772 -2.13 -19.88 1.81
CA TYR A 772 -1.04 -20.46 2.63
C TYR A 772 -1.45 -21.70 3.41
N PHE A 773 -2.72 -21.80 3.80
CA PHE A 773 -3.18 -22.86 4.70
C PHE A 773 -3.92 -23.99 4.02
N ASP A 774 -4.51 -23.75 2.86
CA ASP A 774 -5.47 -24.68 2.24
C ASP A 774 -5.31 -24.81 0.72
N ASP A 775 -4.33 -24.15 0.12
CA ASP A 775 -3.80 -24.53 -1.21
C ASP A 775 -2.96 -25.80 -1.03
N GLU A 776 -3.35 -26.89 -1.70
CA GLU A 776 -2.65 -28.19 -1.65
C GLU A 776 -1.14 -28.05 -1.99
N ASN A 777 -0.80 -27.16 -2.94
CA ASN A 777 0.57 -26.88 -3.35
C ASN A 777 1.35 -26.10 -2.29
N ALA A 778 0.66 -25.31 -1.45
CA ALA A 778 1.25 -24.66 -0.29
C ALA A 778 1.46 -25.66 0.85
N GLN A 779 0.50 -26.55 1.11
CA GLN A 779 0.61 -27.57 2.15
C GLN A 779 1.79 -28.52 1.92
N GLU A 780 2.02 -28.99 0.68
CA GLU A 780 3.23 -29.78 0.33
C GLU A 780 4.54 -29.04 0.64
N PHE A 781 4.56 -27.72 0.46
CA PHE A 781 5.76 -26.87 0.66
C PHE A 781 6.04 -26.51 2.12
N VAL A 782 5.05 -26.70 3.00
CA VAL A 782 5.00 -26.07 4.33
C VAL A 782 4.95 -27.11 5.46
N GLY A 783 4.51 -28.33 5.18
CA GLY A 783 4.52 -29.44 6.13
C GLY A 783 3.35 -29.44 7.11
N HIS A 784 2.80 -30.61 7.38
CA HIS A 784 1.54 -30.77 8.11
C HIS A 784 1.58 -30.18 9.54
N GLY A 785 2.68 -30.36 10.28
CA GLY A 785 2.85 -29.80 11.62
C GLY A 785 3.00 -28.28 11.68
N PHE A 786 3.20 -27.59 10.55
CA PHE A 786 3.22 -26.12 10.54
C PHE A 786 1.82 -25.53 10.79
N ILE A 787 0.76 -26.14 10.24
CA ILE A 787 -0.54 -25.49 10.03
C ILE A 787 -1.05 -24.83 11.32
N GLY A 788 -1.08 -25.55 12.45
CA GLY A 788 -1.52 -25.01 13.74
C GLY A 788 -0.65 -23.86 14.28
N ARG A 789 0.69 -23.96 14.17
CA ARG A 789 1.60 -22.89 14.60
C ARG A 789 1.54 -21.66 13.70
N GLY A 790 1.39 -21.87 12.39
CA GLY A 790 1.16 -20.82 11.42
C GLY A 790 -0.14 -20.07 11.71
N GLN A 791 -1.23 -20.80 11.96
CA GLN A 791 -2.52 -20.21 12.35
C GLN A 791 -2.38 -19.35 13.59
N ASP A 792 -1.71 -19.84 14.64
CA ASP A 792 -1.50 -19.08 15.88
C ASP A 792 -0.65 -17.82 15.71
N LEU A 793 0.35 -17.85 14.85
CA LEU A 793 1.23 -16.70 14.59
C LEU A 793 0.51 -15.64 13.73
N ILE A 794 -0.21 -16.06 12.69
CA ILE A 794 -1.00 -15.14 11.86
C ILE A 794 -2.20 -14.60 12.64
N PHE A 795 -2.86 -15.43 13.46
CA PHE A 795 -3.89 -14.99 14.38
C PHE A 795 -3.36 -13.87 15.28
N LYS A 796 -2.21 -14.04 15.93
CA LYS A 796 -1.62 -13.00 16.80
C LYS A 796 -1.38 -11.68 16.07
N GLU A 797 -0.89 -11.72 14.83
CA GLU A 797 -0.60 -10.52 14.04
C GLU A 797 -1.89 -9.82 13.55
N ILE A 798 -2.84 -10.58 12.98
CA ILE A 798 -4.15 -10.06 12.56
C ILE A 798 -4.92 -9.51 13.77
N HIS A 799 -4.92 -10.25 14.89
CA HIS A 799 -5.58 -9.87 16.14
C HIS A 799 -4.96 -8.60 16.72
N ALA A 800 -3.62 -8.49 16.79
CA ALA A 800 -2.95 -7.29 17.28
C ALA A 800 -3.34 -6.04 16.46
N GLN A 801 -3.44 -6.15 15.13
CA GLN A 801 -3.94 -5.06 14.30
C GLN A 801 -5.44 -4.80 14.52
N PHE A 802 -6.27 -5.84 14.54
CA PHE A 802 -7.71 -5.74 14.73
C PHE A 802 -8.02 -5.01 16.05
N VAL A 803 -7.45 -5.47 17.16
CA VAL A 803 -7.55 -4.84 18.49
C VAL A 803 -7.09 -3.37 18.45
N THR A 804 -5.96 -3.09 17.80
CA THR A 804 -5.42 -1.72 17.69
C THR A 804 -6.36 -0.80 16.90
N SER A 805 -6.94 -1.26 15.79
CA SER A 805 -7.88 -0.50 14.98
C SER A 805 -9.25 -0.37 15.64
N VAL A 806 -9.77 -1.42 16.29
CA VAL A 806 -11.00 -1.39 17.09
C VAL A 806 -10.89 -0.31 18.18
N ARG A 807 -9.86 -0.37 19.03
CA ARG A 807 -9.62 0.59 20.13
C ARG A 807 -9.25 2.01 19.66
N LYS A 808 -9.07 2.21 18.36
CA LYS A 808 -8.79 3.51 17.70
C LYS A 808 -10.04 4.15 17.10
N TYR A 809 -11.00 3.35 16.63
CA TYR A 809 -12.25 3.81 16.02
C TYR A 809 -13.46 3.72 16.97
N PHE A 810 -13.36 2.92 18.02
CA PHE A 810 -14.32 2.79 19.11
C PHE A 810 -13.61 3.00 20.46
N ASP A 811 -14.27 3.71 21.37
CA ASP A 811 -13.69 4.08 22.66
C ASP A 811 -13.83 2.93 23.67
N PHE A 812 -12.73 2.19 23.86
CA PHE A 812 -12.62 1.08 24.81
C PHE A 812 -12.28 1.53 26.24
N SER A 813 -12.32 2.84 26.55
CA SER A 813 -11.92 3.36 27.87
C SER A 813 -13.04 3.41 28.92
N THR A 814 -14.20 2.81 28.66
CA THR A 814 -15.35 2.78 29.58
C THR A 814 -15.73 1.38 30.06
N GLU A 815 -14.82 0.74 30.80
CA GLU A 815 -15.11 -0.23 31.87
C GLU A 815 -14.39 0.19 33.17
#